data_AF-A0A973GZG9-F1
#
_entry.id   AF-A0A973GZG9-F1
#
_cell.length_a   1.000
_cell.length_b   1.000
_cell.length_c   1.000
_cell.angle_alpha   90.00
_cell.angle_beta   90.00
_cell.angle_gamma   90.00
#
_symmetry.space_group_name_H-M   'P 1'
#
loop_
_entity.id
_entity.type
_entity.pdbx_description
1 polymer ?
#
loop_
_entity_poly.entity_id
_entity_poly.type
_entity_poly.pdbx_seq_one_letter_code
_entity_poly.pdbx_strand_id
1 'polypeptide(L)'
;MQISDDEDAPLSKRDAAQAPGQAGGTAANVVPPESLLARTPEEFASLLHALEAHQIELELQNKELRRTHADLESARARYVDLYNQAPVGYLTLSAAGLIQEANLTAATLLGVPHSRMLGQPLSRFIESEDQDSYYFYQRGLVRMSAPQVCELHMLRPDQPSFWARLEATVVSETADGAATYHIVISDVTAHKRADLAVNRQLRSQVAVARCSQILLQPALTTDDQGRLLSNTLDALRQALDASYLGLAQNISDPQLGRCVQIIVGSADPDSPFQPIHPDLQTLPWSLVPVEIQHTFEVGTPWGGPLTDLIQRSRTPLLHTVCALGINAIFSVPLFVSHTWWGMLIFADAHANRAWSVDETLLLTTVAELIGTAIQRWQAESSLAQQLRYAEALSRCSQLLLQQDLSDAERRKHLEAALTILRETVDISRLYVYQPPAEIQGVTELNILADSRAPGLAPFIEPLPEELRDTPAVIIQQLRVGRWFSCRVAGQFSANPLFQRSLDKNGVQSMLWIPVHFQGKTWGILSATDRGPPHDWDPSTVQMLRTAAEMIATFQKGWEANRTLREREHFIQRVMQVTPDVIHVYNLEAQQSLFVNRPLAPLVGYPPEQVTNMNSATLQMLIHPDDYPQVMAHYVSVDEAADSQVVEFAYRTRIGDGSERWILSRDQVFARDAAGRPCQILSVVQDITHRKATEQALVASESHLRALRDALPDMLCIVSGDNTLIDYHLPPDIQLLMPPAQVIGCKIDTIIAAAVAAQLLPASLGAQVVQTCAQVRESGESASFEYSIEGERLCTYEARVVLVTGGDLLILARDITERRVA
;
A
#
# COMPACT_ATOMS: atom_id res chain seq x y z
N MET A 1 70.63 8.71 93.85
CA MET A 1 70.64 9.81 94.83
C MET A 1 69.19 10.25 94.94
N GLN A 2 68.40 10.02 95.98
CA GLN A 2 68.59 9.58 97.36
C GLN A 2 67.59 8.46 97.70
N ILE A 3 68.00 7.66 98.68
CA ILE A 3 67.25 6.63 99.40
C ILE A 3 66.51 7.33 100.55
N SER A 4 65.30 6.90 100.88
CA SER A 4 64.87 6.81 102.29
C SER A 4 63.78 5.76 102.43
N ASP A 5 64.10 4.77 103.26
CA ASP A 5 63.20 3.80 103.88
C ASP A 5 62.10 4.47 104.70
N ASP A 6 60.95 3.80 104.86
CA ASP A 6 60.39 3.58 106.20
C ASP A 6 59.37 2.42 106.20
N GLU A 7 59.46 1.63 107.26
CA GLU A 7 58.73 0.40 107.59
C GLU A 7 57.29 0.69 108.07
N ASP A 8 56.35 -0.24 107.84
CA ASP A 8 55.73 -1.05 108.92
C ASP A 8 54.47 -1.81 108.43
N ALA A 9 54.47 -3.12 108.66
CA ALA A 9 53.30 -4.02 108.64
C ALA A 9 52.76 -4.16 110.10
N PRO A 10 51.56 -4.73 110.39
CA PRO A 10 51.29 -6.16 110.14
C PRO A 10 49.81 -6.57 109.93
N LEU A 11 49.59 -7.71 109.29
CA LEU A 11 48.29 -8.43 109.32
C LEU A 11 48.48 -9.89 109.76
N SER A 12 48.02 -10.13 111.00
CA SER A 12 47.26 -11.28 111.54
C SER A 12 47.37 -12.66 110.87
N LYS A 13 47.81 -13.64 111.68
CA LYS A 13 47.61 -15.09 111.53
C LYS A 13 46.30 -15.55 112.21
N ARG A 14 45.74 -16.67 111.71
CA ARG A 14 44.87 -17.71 112.32
C ARG A 14 43.63 -17.98 111.45
N ASP A 15 43.15 -19.19 111.17
CA ASP A 15 43.39 -20.57 111.63
C ASP A 15 42.89 -21.51 110.49
N ALA A 16 43.56 -22.64 110.18
CA ALA A 16 43.22 -24.03 110.56
C ALA A 16 41.78 -24.45 110.18
N ALA A 17 41.44 -25.63 109.65
CA ALA A 17 42.04 -26.93 109.34
C ALA A 17 41.10 -27.55 108.26
N GLN A 18 41.22 -28.73 107.65
CA GLN A 18 41.42 -30.08 108.20
C GLN A 18 41.16 -31.05 107.03
N ALA A 19 41.95 -32.11 106.87
CA ALA A 19 41.46 -33.37 106.31
C ALA A 19 42.28 -34.55 106.88
N PRO A 20 41.68 -35.73 107.15
CA PRO A 20 42.16 -36.65 108.18
C PRO A 20 42.48 -38.08 107.69
N GLY A 21 43.22 -38.81 108.55
CA GLY A 21 43.18 -40.29 108.70
C GLY A 21 44.01 -41.10 107.69
N GLN A 22 44.68 -42.19 108.04
CA GLN A 22 44.63 -43.07 109.21
C GLN A 22 45.94 -43.87 109.30
N ALA A 23 46.24 -44.26 110.55
CA ALA A 23 46.91 -45.48 111.01
C ALA A 23 48.31 -45.81 110.44
N GLY A 24 49.36 -46.06 111.21
CA GLY A 24 49.48 -46.49 112.60
C GLY A 24 50.70 -47.41 112.62
N GLY A 25 51.71 -47.12 113.44
CA GLY A 25 52.93 -47.94 113.45
C GLY A 25 54.10 -47.32 114.19
N THR A 26 54.00 -47.34 115.52
CA THR A 26 55.10 -47.54 116.48
C THR A 26 56.35 -46.66 116.37
N ALA A 27 56.47 -45.77 117.36
CA ALA A 27 57.65 -45.03 117.74
C ALA A 27 58.93 -45.89 117.75
N ALA A 28 59.83 -45.61 116.82
CA ALA A 28 61.24 -45.95 116.96
C ALA A 28 61.92 -44.85 117.77
N ASN A 29 62.13 -45.16 119.04
CA ASN A 29 63.05 -44.50 119.97
C ASN A 29 64.26 -43.93 119.23
N VAL A 30 64.40 -42.60 119.23
CA VAL A 30 65.65 -41.92 118.87
C VAL A 30 66.65 -42.24 119.99
N VAL A 31 67.44 -43.27 119.77
CA VAL A 31 68.58 -43.64 120.62
C VAL A 31 69.68 -42.60 120.41
N PRO A 32 70.26 -42.03 121.49
CA PRO A 32 71.32 -41.02 121.39
C PRO A 32 72.61 -41.59 120.77
N PRO A 33 73.50 -40.74 120.21
CA PRO A 33 74.57 -41.13 119.32
C PRO A 33 75.79 -41.69 120.08
N GLU A 34 75.67 -42.91 120.62
CA GLU A 34 76.82 -43.68 121.15
C GLU A 34 76.85 -45.17 120.71
N SER A 35 75.99 -45.63 119.79
CA SER A 35 75.96 -47.05 119.34
C SER A 35 76.30 -47.31 117.87
N LEU A 36 76.99 -46.38 117.20
CA LEU A 36 77.41 -46.50 115.79
C LEU A 36 78.66 -47.38 115.54
N LEU A 37 79.21 -48.04 116.57
CA LEU A 37 80.42 -48.88 116.45
C LEU A 37 80.15 -50.39 116.28
N ALA A 38 78.92 -50.81 115.93
CA ALA A 38 78.63 -52.21 115.66
C ALA A 38 77.58 -52.40 114.55
N ARG A 39 77.96 -52.20 113.27
CA ARG A 39 77.21 -52.73 112.12
C ARG A 39 78.17 -53.36 111.10
N THR A 40 77.74 -54.46 110.48
CA THR A 40 78.59 -55.26 109.60
C THR A 40 78.72 -54.63 108.20
N PRO A 41 79.82 -54.86 107.47
CA PRO A 41 80.05 -54.29 106.15
C PRO A 41 78.96 -54.59 105.09
N GLU A 42 78.26 -55.72 105.23
CA GLU A 42 77.21 -56.15 104.29
C GLU A 42 75.95 -55.27 104.36
N GLU A 43 75.57 -54.79 105.55
CA GLU A 43 74.42 -53.90 105.71
C GLU A 43 74.66 -52.53 105.06
N PHE A 44 75.92 -52.05 105.07
CA PHE A 44 76.30 -50.78 104.46
C PHE A 44 76.26 -50.84 102.93
N ALA A 45 76.68 -51.96 102.34
CA ALA A 45 76.66 -52.19 100.90
C ALA A 45 75.22 -52.24 100.34
N SER A 46 74.30 -52.89 101.04
CA SER A 46 72.89 -52.95 100.63
C SER A 46 72.20 -51.58 100.66
N LEU A 47 72.57 -50.73 101.61
CA LEU A 47 72.01 -49.38 101.77
C LEU A 47 72.54 -48.42 100.70
N LEU A 48 73.82 -48.55 100.34
CA LEU A 48 74.42 -47.85 99.19
C LEU A 48 73.71 -48.22 97.88
N HIS A 49 73.49 -49.51 97.64
CA HIS A 49 72.82 -49.97 96.41
C HIS A 49 71.35 -49.49 96.31
N ALA A 50 70.63 -49.47 97.44
CA ALA A 50 69.29 -48.91 97.50
C ALA A 50 69.26 -47.40 97.25
N LEU A 51 70.28 -46.66 97.73
CA LEU A 51 70.39 -45.22 97.52
C LEU A 51 70.75 -44.88 96.07
N GLU A 52 71.65 -45.65 95.45
CA GLU A 52 71.98 -45.55 94.02
C GLU A 52 70.77 -45.84 93.13
N ALA A 53 69.99 -46.88 93.45
CA ALA A 53 68.76 -47.21 92.72
C ALA A 53 67.72 -46.07 92.80
N HIS A 54 67.54 -45.49 94.00
CA HIS A 54 66.59 -44.39 94.18
C HIS A 54 67.07 -43.08 93.53
N GLN A 55 68.38 -42.86 93.48
CA GLN A 55 68.98 -41.74 92.74
C GLN A 55 68.74 -41.86 91.23
N ILE A 56 68.89 -43.05 90.65
CA ILE A 56 68.59 -43.31 89.23
C ILE A 56 67.09 -43.09 88.94
N GLU A 57 66.20 -43.55 89.83
CA GLU A 57 64.74 -43.37 89.69
C GLU A 57 64.33 -41.88 89.70
N LEU A 58 64.87 -41.10 90.66
CA LEU A 58 64.64 -39.66 90.75
C LEU A 58 65.15 -38.91 89.51
N GLU A 59 66.33 -39.28 89.00
CA GLU A 59 66.86 -38.70 87.76
C GLU A 59 65.97 -38.99 86.54
N LEU A 60 65.38 -40.19 86.47
CA LEU A 60 64.44 -40.56 85.42
C LEU A 60 63.13 -39.77 85.51
N GLN A 61 62.53 -39.66 86.71
CA GLN A 61 61.31 -38.87 86.94
C GLN A 61 61.51 -37.38 86.62
N ASN A 62 62.66 -36.81 87.01
CA ASN A 62 62.98 -35.40 86.73
C ASN A 62 63.18 -35.16 85.21
N LYS A 63 63.76 -36.14 84.50
CA LYS A 63 63.89 -36.11 83.03
C LYS A 63 62.54 -36.21 82.33
N GLU A 64 61.64 -37.06 82.81
CA GLU A 64 60.27 -37.21 82.28
C GLU A 64 59.43 -35.96 82.55
N LEU A 65 59.53 -35.37 83.74
CA LEU A 65 58.87 -34.11 84.10
C LEU A 65 59.33 -32.95 83.21
N ARG A 66 60.62 -32.82 82.94
CA ARG A 66 61.13 -31.79 82.02
C ARG A 66 60.62 -31.98 80.60
N ARG A 67 60.48 -33.23 80.15
CA ARG A 67 59.92 -33.55 78.83
C ARG A 67 58.44 -33.19 78.74
N THR A 68 57.63 -33.57 79.72
CA THR A 68 56.20 -33.21 79.73
C THR A 68 55.98 -31.70 79.85
N HIS A 69 56.82 -31.00 80.61
CA HIS A 69 56.76 -29.54 80.69
C HIS A 69 57.12 -28.86 79.36
N ALA A 70 58.17 -29.33 78.67
CA ALA A 70 58.54 -28.84 77.35
C ALA A 70 57.48 -29.14 76.28
N ASP A 71 56.89 -30.35 76.30
CA ASP A 71 55.82 -30.74 75.39
C ASP A 71 54.56 -29.88 75.62
N LEU A 72 54.24 -29.58 76.89
CA LEU A 72 53.12 -28.72 77.27
C LEU A 72 53.36 -27.25 76.86
N GLU A 73 54.55 -26.70 77.10
CA GLU A 73 54.91 -25.35 76.64
C GLU A 73 54.84 -25.24 75.11
N SER A 74 55.34 -26.25 74.40
CA SER A 74 55.28 -26.31 72.94
C SER A 74 53.84 -26.40 72.42
N ALA A 75 52.99 -27.22 73.06
CA ALA A 75 51.57 -27.31 72.72
C ALA A 75 50.82 -26.00 73.03
N ARG A 76 51.12 -25.36 74.15
CA ARG A 76 50.54 -24.07 74.54
C ARG A 76 50.93 -22.96 73.58
N ALA A 77 52.20 -22.89 73.17
CA ALA A 77 52.66 -21.94 72.16
C ALA A 77 51.93 -22.14 70.82
N ARG A 78 51.83 -23.38 70.34
CA ARG A 78 51.05 -23.70 69.11
C ARG A 78 49.58 -23.29 69.22
N TYR A 79 48.95 -23.52 70.38
CA TYR A 79 47.56 -23.13 70.60
C TYR A 79 47.37 -21.61 70.55
N VAL A 80 48.23 -20.86 71.25
CA VAL A 80 48.18 -19.39 71.28
C VAL A 80 48.38 -18.80 69.88
N ASP A 81 49.30 -19.36 69.09
CA ASP A 81 49.52 -18.94 67.69
C ASP A 81 48.30 -19.22 66.83
N LEU A 82 47.74 -20.44 66.86
CA LEU A 82 46.55 -20.80 66.09
C LEU A 82 45.33 -19.96 66.49
N TYR A 83 45.15 -19.69 67.80
CA TYR A 83 44.06 -18.87 68.32
C TYR A 83 44.18 -17.41 67.85
N ASN A 84 45.38 -16.82 67.91
CA ASN A 84 45.60 -15.42 67.53
C ASN A 84 45.72 -15.18 66.02
N GLN A 85 46.11 -16.19 65.24
CA GLN A 85 46.24 -16.09 63.78
C GLN A 85 45.01 -16.66 63.05
N ALA A 86 43.97 -17.07 63.78
CA ALA A 86 42.72 -17.50 63.17
C ALA A 86 42.13 -16.37 62.29
N PRO A 87 41.58 -16.68 61.09
CA PRO A 87 40.98 -15.69 60.20
C PRO A 87 39.64 -15.13 60.71
N VAL A 88 39.22 -15.53 61.91
CA VAL A 88 37.98 -15.14 62.57
C VAL A 88 38.29 -14.57 63.95
N GLY A 89 37.48 -13.62 64.39
CA GLY A 89 37.52 -13.11 65.76
C GLY A 89 36.90 -14.14 66.71
N TYR A 90 37.64 -14.57 67.72
CA TYR A 90 37.10 -15.40 68.81
C TYR A 90 36.90 -14.52 70.04
N LEU A 91 35.71 -14.58 70.65
CA LEU A 91 35.38 -13.94 71.91
C LEU A 91 34.78 -14.95 72.88
N THR A 92 35.11 -14.82 74.16
CA THR A 92 34.41 -15.50 75.26
C THR A 92 33.64 -14.45 76.02
N LEU A 93 32.32 -14.61 76.16
CA LEU A 93 31.46 -13.71 76.93
C LEU A 93 30.98 -14.34 78.23
N SER A 94 30.81 -13.51 79.25
CA SER A 94 30.11 -13.87 80.48
C SER A 94 28.59 -14.00 80.27
N ALA A 95 27.88 -14.55 81.26
CA ALA A 95 26.40 -14.57 81.28
C ALA A 95 25.76 -13.18 81.11
N ALA A 96 26.46 -12.11 81.50
CA ALA A 96 26.03 -10.72 81.35
C ALA A 96 26.41 -10.11 79.98
N GLY A 97 27.05 -10.87 79.08
CA GLY A 97 27.46 -10.40 77.75
C GLY A 97 28.75 -9.55 77.74
N LEU A 98 29.56 -9.62 78.80
CA LEU A 98 30.85 -8.93 78.89
C LEU A 98 31.96 -9.78 78.29
N ILE A 99 32.86 -9.17 77.52
CA ILE A 99 33.99 -9.86 76.88
C ILE A 99 35.01 -10.25 77.95
N GLN A 100 35.18 -11.55 78.19
CA GLN A 100 36.14 -12.13 79.14
C GLN A 100 37.47 -12.45 78.46
N GLU A 101 37.42 -13.00 77.25
CA GLU A 101 38.60 -13.32 76.43
C GLU A 101 38.35 -12.93 74.99
N ALA A 102 39.43 -12.60 74.28
CA ALA A 102 39.41 -12.26 72.87
C ALA A 102 40.73 -12.67 72.20
N ASN A 103 40.70 -13.11 70.94
CA ASN A 103 41.92 -13.26 70.15
C ASN A 103 42.35 -11.94 69.50
N LEU A 104 43.57 -11.90 68.98
CA LEU A 104 44.10 -10.69 68.32
C LEU A 104 43.30 -10.31 67.06
N THR A 105 42.76 -11.29 66.33
CA THR A 105 41.90 -11.05 65.17
C THR A 105 40.61 -10.33 65.55
N ALA A 106 39.96 -10.66 66.68
CA ALA A 106 38.76 -9.95 67.16
C ALA A 106 39.06 -8.48 67.49
N ALA A 107 40.19 -8.22 68.15
CA ALA A 107 40.68 -6.85 68.39
C ALA A 107 40.87 -6.06 67.09
N THR A 108 41.43 -6.71 66.08
CA THR A 108 41.68 -6.11 64.76
C THR A 108 40.36 -5.85 64.00
N LEU A 109 39.42 -6.80 63.99
CA LEU A 109 38.12 -6.67 63.31
C LEU A 109 37.26 -5.54 63.88
N LEU A 110 37.24 -5.38 65.21
CA LEU A 110 36.49 -4.34 65.90
C LEU A 110 37.24 -3.01 65.98
N GLY A 111 38.51 -2.95 65.54
CA GLY A 111 39.32 -1.73 65.52
C GLY A 111 39.65 -1.17 66.90
N VAL A 112 39.71 -2.02 67.93
CA VAL A 112 39.97 -1.62 69.33
C VAL A 112 41.14 -2.41 69.90
N PRO A 113 42.08 -1.77 70.62
CA PRO A 113 43.16 -2.48 71.31
C PRO A 113 42.62 -3.58 72.23
N HIS A 114 43.22 -4.77 72.18
CA HIS A 114 42.81 -5.95 72.96
C HIS A 114 42.58 -5.64 74.46
N SER A 115 43.49 -4.87 75.08
CA SER A 115 43.40 -4.46 76.49
C SER A 115 42.17 -3.61 76.83
N ARG A 116 41.61 -2.87 75.87
CA ARG A 116 40.40 -2.03 76.06
C ARG A 116 39.10 -2.77 75.71
N MET A 117 39.21 -3.93 75.08
CA MET A 117 38.08 -4.76 74.70
C MET A 117 37.58 -5.62 75.85
N LEU A 118 38.48 -6.13 76.68
CA LEU A 118 38.15 -6.97 77.82
C LEU A 118 37.30 -6.20 78.85
N GLY A 119 36.29 -6.85 79.39
CA GLY A 119 35.33 -6.31 80.35
C GLY A 119 34.25 -5.41 79.75
N GLN A 120 34.31 -5.08 78.45
CA GLN A 120 33.27 -4.30 77.78
C GLN A 120 32.09 -5.18 77.34
N PRO A 121 30.85 -4.67 77.31
CA PRO A 121 29.71 -5.38 76.73
C PRO A 121 29.83 -5.42 75.20
N LEU A 122 29.58 -6.59 74.59
CA LEU A 122 29.65 -6.74 73.13
C LEU A 122 28.67 -5.83 72.39
N SER A 123 27.50 -5.53 72.99
CA SER A 123 26.49 -4.63 72.43
C SER A 123 27.02 -3.21 72.12
N ARG A 124 28.10 -2.78 72.78
CA ARG A 124 28.74 -1.48 72.51
C ARG A 124 29.33 -1.38 71.10
N PHE A 125 29.63 -2.52 70.47
CA PHE A 125 30.22 -2.60 69.14
C PHE A 125 29.18 -2.88 68.04
N ILE A 126 27.88 -2.71 68.33
CA ILE A 126 26.78 -2.99 67.40
C ILE A 126 26.04 -1.68 67.09
N GLU A 127 25.69 -1.47 65.83
CA GLU A 127 24.96 -0.28 65.37
C GLU A 127 23.56 -0.20 66.02
N SER A 128 23.04 1.01 66.21
CA SER A 128 21.78 1.21 66.96
C SER A 128 20.58 0.49 66.34
N GLU A 129 20.55 0.37 65.01
CA GLU A 129 19.46 -0.31 64.28
C GLU A 129 19.43 -1.83 64.52
N ASP A 130 20.56 -2.42 64.88
CA ASP A 130 20.72 -3.88 65.05
C ASP A 130 20.73 -4.34 66.51
N GLN A 131 20.52 -3.43 67.46
CA GLN A 131 20.48 -3.75 68.89
C GLN A 131 19.33 -4.71 69.25
N ASP A 132 18.15 -4.53 68.65
CA ASP A 132 17.01 -5.42 68.87
C ASP A 132 17.29 -6.84 68.34
N SER A 133 17.89 -6.93 67.15
CA SER A 133 18.34 -8.19 66.56
C SER A 133 19.34 -8.93 67.45
N TYR A 134 20.30 -8.19 68.02
CA TYR A 134 21.26 -8.73 68.99
C TYR A 134 20.60 -9.18 70.31
N TYR A 135 19.62 -8.43 70.82
CA TYR A 135 18.89 -8.81 72.02
C TYR A 135 18.12 -10.13 71.83
N PHE A 136 17.42 -10.31 70.69
CA PHE A 136 16.74 -11.58 70.38
C PHE A 136 17.72 -12.74 70.21
N TYR A 137 18.87 -12.48 69.58
CA TYR A 137 19.96 -13.45 69.45
C TYR A 137 20.47 -13.92 70.82
N GLN A 138 20.76 -13.00 71.74
CA GLN A 138 21.23 -13.33 73.09
C GLN A 138 20.17 -14.12 73.89
N ARG A 139 18.89 -13.74 73.76
CA ARG A 139 17.78 -14.45 74.42
C ARG A 139 17.58 -15.86 73.84
N GLY A 140 17.79 -16.03 72.54
CA GLY A 140 17.76 -17.32 71.85
C GLY A 140 18.83 -18.28 72.41
N LEU A 141 20.06 -17.79 72.59
CA LEU A 141 21.17 -18.56 73.17
C LEU A 141 20.83 -19.08 74.58
N VAL A 142 20.27 -18.23 75.43
CA VAL A 142 19.88 -18.59 76.81
C VAL A 142 18.75 -19.62 76.83
N ARG A 143 17.77 -19.49 75.94
CA ARG A 143 16.55 -20.31 75.97
C ARG A 143 16.73 -21.69 75.35
N MET A 144 17.49 -21.77 74.26
CA MET A 144 17.56 -22.98 73.42
C MET A 144 18.78 -23.86 73.75
N SER A 145 19.80 -23.31 74.43
CA SER A 145 21.08 -23.99 74.71
C SER A 145 21.69 -24.67 73.48
N ALA A 146 21.48 -24.06 72.31
CA ALA A 146 21.93 -24.54 71.01
C ALA A 146 22.70 -23.43 70.29
N PRO A 147 23.61 -23.76 69.36
CA PRO A 147 24.33 -22.76 68.58
C PRO A 147 23.36 -21.77 67.91
N GLN A 148 23.63 -20.47 68.05
CA GLN A 148 22.87 -19.42 67.36
C GLN A 148 23.78 -18.67 66.40
N VAL A 149 23.22 -18.24 65.28
CA VAL A 149 23.89 -17.40 64.30
C VAL A 149 23.07 -16.14 64.08
N CYS A 150 23.73 -14.99 64.02
CA CYS A 150 23.13 -13.74 63.57
C CYS A 150 24.13 -12.95 62.72
N GLU A 151 23.60 -12.05 61.89
CA GLU A 151 24.39 -11.13 61.09
C GLU A 151 23.94 -9.72 61.43
N LEU A 152 24.89 -8.86 61.80
CA LEU A 152 24.63 -7.53 62.35
C LEU A 152 25.67 -6.53 61.85
N HIS A 153 25.34 -5.25 61.81
CA HIS A 153 26.30 -4.17 61.57
C HIS A 153 27.10 -3.90 62.83
N MET A 154 28.42 -4.13 62.75
CA MET A 154 29.35 -3.85 63.83
C MET A 154 30.08 -2.53 63.58
N LEU A 155 30.20 -1.76 64.65
CA LEU A 155 30.88 -0.48 64.68
C LEU A 155 32.39 -0.69 64.80
N ARG A 156 33.14 0.08 64.01
CA ARG A 156 34.61 0.15 64.07
C ARG A 156 35.01 1.62 64.29
N PRO A 157 35.82 1.94 65.30
CA PRO A 157 36.31 3.31 65.48
C PRO A 157 37.05 3.80 64.23
N ASP A 158 36.74 5.01 63.78
CA ASP A 158 37.36 5.70 62.64
C ASP A 158 37.27 4.97 61.29
N GLN A 159 36.34 4.02 61.14
CA GLN A 159 36.09 3.27 59.91
C GLN A 159 34.58 3.04 59.71
N PRO A 160 34.10 2.80 58.47
CA PRO A 160 32.69 2.47 58.26
C PRO A 160 32.31 1.18 58.98
N SER A 161 31.05 1.06 59.41
CA SER A 161 30.51 -0.18 59.95
C SER A 161 30.65 -1.31 58.93
N PHE A 162 30.74 -2.53 59.43
CA PHE A 162 30.90 -3.72 58.60
C PHE A 162 29.87 -4.76 59.00
N TRP A 163 29.46 -5.59 58.04
CA TRP A 163 28.58 -6.71 58.32
C TRP A 163 29.38 -7.81 59.00
N ALA A 164 29.00 -8.15 60.23
CA ALA A 164 29.61 -9.23 60.99
C ALA A 164 28.64 -10.39 61.14
N ARG A 165 29.11 -11.60 60.88
CA ARG A 165 28.40 -12.83 61.23
C ARG A 165 28.92 -13.34 62.57
N LEU A 166 28.02 -13.41 63.56
CA LEU A 166 28.28 -13.89 64.91
C LEU A 166 27.70 -15.29 65.07
N GLU A 167 28.55 -16.27 65.35
CA GLU A 167 28.14 -17.63 65.68
C GLU A 167 28.49 -17.91 67.13
N ALA A 168 27.49 -18.14 67.98
CA ALA A 168 27.71 -18.36 69.39
C ALA A 168 27.31 -19.78 69.80
N THR A 169 28.13 -20.38 70.65
CA THR A 169 27.86 -21.67 71.29
C THR A 169 27.92 -21.51 72.80
N VAL A 170 26.99 -22.15 73.51
CA VAL A 170 26.97 -22.18 74.97
C VAL A 170 27.97 -23.23 75.45
N VAL A 171 28.92 -22.82 76.29
CA VAL A 171 29.87 -23.72 76.96
C VAL A 171 29.55 -23.66 78.46
N SER A 172 28.98 -24.75 79.02
CA SER A 172 28.76 -24.93 80.46
C SER A 172 30.08 -25.11 81.19
N GLU A 173 30.22 -24.97 82.51
CA GLU A 173 29.64 -24.18 83.59
C GLU A 173 30.91 -23.98 84.44
N THR A 174 31.31 -22.76 84.75
CA THR A 174 32.38 -22.59 85.75
C THR A 174 31.92 -23.21 87.08
N ALA A 175 32.83 -23.45 88.03
CA ALA A 175 32.51 -24.08 89.32
C ALA A 175 31.36 -23.42 90.12
N ASP A 176 30.90 -22.23 89.69
CA ASP A 176 29.78 -21.43 90.24
C ASP A 176 28.47 -21.49 89.42
N GLY A 177 28.35 -22.31 88.36
CA GLY A 177 27.09 -22.51 87.61
C GLY A 177 26.69 -21.38 86.65
N ALA A 178 27.59 -20.45 86.31
CA ALA A 178 27.32 -19.38 85.34
C ALA A 178 27.67 -19.82 83.90
N ALA A 179 26.74 -19.60 82.96
CA ALA A 179 26.95 -19.91 81.54
C ALA A 179 27.95 -18.96 80.88
N THR A 180 28.90 -19.52 80.11
CA THR A 180 29.82 -18.77 79.26
C THR A 180 29.50 -19.00 77.78
N TYR A 181 29.64 -17.96 76.96
CA TYR A 181 29.35 -18.02 75.53
C TYR A 181 30.63 -17.87 74.73
N HIS A 182 30.93 -18.81 73.85
CA HIS A 182 31.98 -18.64 72.85
C HIS A 182 31.36 -18.10 71.57
N ILE A 183 31.87 -16.96 71.09
CA ILE A 183 31.38 -16.28 69.89
C ILE A 183 32.50 -16.21 68.85
N VAL A 184 32.17 -16.63 67.64
CA VAL A 184 32.99 -16.46 66.44
C VAL A 184 32.43 -15.29 65.64
N ILE A 185 33.29 -14.32 65.32
CA ILE A 185 32.96 -13.13 64.53
C ILE A 185 33.73 -13.21 63.21
N SER A 186 33.03 -13.03 62.10
CA SER A 186 33.62 -12.93 60.76
C SER A 186 33.08 -11.73 60.00
N ASP A 187 33.93 -11.04 59.25
CA ASP A 187 33.51 -9.94 58.36
C ASP A 187 32.94 -10.54 57.06
N VAL A 188 31.63 -10.37 56.87
CA VAL A 188 30.87 -10.85 55.70
C VAL A 188 30.46 -9.70 54.76
N THR A 189 31.05 -8.51 54.92
CA THR A 189 30.68 -7.31 54.14
C THR A 189 30.82 -7.51 52.64
N ALA A 190 31.92 -8.14 52.20
CA ALA A 190 32.13 -8.43 50.78
C ALA A 190 31.06 -9.38 50.22
N HIS A 191 30.69 -10.41 50.98
CA HIS A 191 29.65 -11.36 50.61
C HIS A 191 28.27 -10.70 50.55
N LYS A 192 27.91 -9.91 51.56
CA LYS A 192 26.64 -9.16 51.58
C LYS A 192 26.52 -8.16 50.43
N ARG A 193 27.60 -7.45 50.09
CA ARG A 193 27.62 -6.56 48.92
C ARG A 193 27.41 -7.33 47.62
N ALA A 194 28.03 -8.50 47.46
CA ALA A 194 27.83 -9.36 46.29
C ALA A 194 26.38 -9.87 46.21
N ASP A 195 25.81 -10.35 47.31
CA ASP A 195 24.42 -10.85 47.36
C ASP A 195 23.40 -9.74 47.04
N LEU A 196 23.62 -8.54 47.57
CA LEU A 196 22.77 -7.38 47.27
C LEU A 196 22.88 -6.96 45.80
N ALA A 197 24.08 -6.99 45.21
CA ALA A 197 24.29 -6.70 43.79
C ALA A 197 23.59 -7.73 42.88
N VAL A 198 23.73 -9.03 43.18
CA VAL A 198 23.05 -10.11 42.45
C VAL A 198 21.53 -9.97 42.56
N ASN A 199 21.00 -9.68 43.75
CA ASN A 199 19.56 -9.49 43.94
C ASN A 199 19.04 -8.27 43.18
N ARG A 200 19.79 -7.16 43.13
CA ARG A 200 19.43 -5.98 42.32
C ARG A 200 19.42 -6.32 40.82
N GLN A 201 20.46 -7.00 40.33
CA GLN A 201 20.53 -7.44 38.94
C GLN A 201 19.37 -8.38 38.57
N LEU A 202 19.04 -9.33 39.45
CA LEU A 202 17.92 -10.26 39.23
C LEU A 202 16.58 -9.51 39.17
N ARG A 203 16.35 -8.53 40.05
CA ARG A 203 15.14 -7.68 40.01
C ARG A 203 15.03 -6.94 38.68
N SER A 204 16.12 -6.33 38.19
CA SER A 204 16.14 -5.67 36.88
C SER A 204 15.85 -6.65 35.74
N GLN A 205 16.44 -7.85 35.75
CA GLN A 205 16.17 -8.88 34.72
C GLN A 205 14.71 -9.34 34.72
N VAL A 206 14.12 -9.57 35.89
CA VAL A 206 12.71 -9.94 36.03
C VAL A 206 11.81 -8.81 35.52
N ALA A 207 12.16 -7.55 35.80
CA ALA A 207 11.41 -6.39 35.31
C ALA A 207 11.44 -6.31 33.77
N VAL A 208 12.62 -6.45 33.14
CA VAL A 208 12.76 -6.47 31.67
C VAL A 208 11.96 -7.64 31.08
N ALA A 209 12.08 -8.84 31.65
CA ALA A 209 11.36 -10.02 31.17
C ALA A 209 9.83 -9.82 31.24
N ARG A 210 9.34 -9.24 32.35
CA ARG A 210 7.91 -8.92 32.52
C ARG A 210 7.45 -7.87 31.52
N CYS A 211 8.21 -6.79 31.31
CA CYS A 211 7.91 -5.76 30.32
C CYS A 211 7.87 -6.35 28.91
N SER A 212 8.86 -7.16 28.55
CA SER A 212 8.90 -7.86 27.26
C SER A 212 7.69 -8.76 27.07
N GLN A 213 7.26 -9.51 28.10
CA GLN A 213 6.10 -10.40 28.01
C GLN A 213 4.80 -9.62 27.78
N ILE A 214 4.63 -8.45 28.40
CA ILE A 214 3.48 -7.58 28.18
C ILE A 214 3.50 -7.04 26.75
N LEU A 215 4.62 -6.47 26.32
CA LEU A 215 4.76 -5.86 25.00
C LEU A 215 4.65 -6.88 23.85
N LEU A 216 4.98 -8.15 24.07
CA LEU A 216 4.83 -9.19 23.04
C LEU A 216 3.37 -9.57 22.74
N GLN A 217 2.40 -9.17 23.58
CA GLN A 217 0.98 -9.45 23.35
C GLN A 217 0.44 -8.76 22.08
N PRO A 218 -0.56 -9.36 21.41
CA PRO A 218 -1.17 -8.76 20.22
C PRO A 218 -1.92 -7.47 20.58
N ALA A 219 -1.73 -6.43 19.76
CA ALA A 219 -2.38 -5.14 19.92
C ALA A 219 -3.03 -4.72 18.59
N LEU A 220 -4.33 -5.01 18.45
CA LEU A 220 -5.06 -4.80 17.19
C LEU A 220 -5.63 -3.38 17.07
N THR A 221 -5.83 -2.71 18.20
CA THR A 221 -6.42 -1.38 18.28
C THR A 221 -5.48 -0.41 19.00
N THR A 222 -5.67 0.89 18.78
CA THR A 222 -4.93 1.93 19.53
C THR A 222 -5.16 1.82 21.03
N ASP A 223 -6.37 1.41 21.44
CA ASP A 223 -6.72 1.19 22.85
C ASP A 223 -5.93 0.02 23.46
N ASP A 224 -5.76 -1.07 22.70
CA ASP A 224 -4.92 -2.20 23.13
C ASP A 224 -3.46 -1.77 23.30
N GLN A 225 -2.93 -0.99 22.36
CA GLN A 225 -1.56 -0.47 22.43
C GLN A 225 -1.39 0.40 23.69
N GLY A 226 -2.31 1.34 23.93
CA GLY A 226 -2.30 2.20 25.12
C GLY A 226 -2.34 1.40 26.43
N ARG A 227 -3.18 0.36 26.49
CA ARG A 227 -3.28 -0.54 27.65
C ARG A 227 -1.98 -1.32 27.90
N LEU A 228 -1.38 -1.89 26.85
CA LEU A 228 -0.11 -2.63 26.98
C LEU A 228 1.04 -1.73 27.42
N LEU A 229 1.11 -0.51 26.88
CA LEU A 229 2.08 0.50 27.30
C LEU A 229 1.87 0.86 28.78
N SER A 230 0.63 1.11 29.21
CA SER A 230 0.31 1.41 30.61
C SER A 230 0.75 0.30 31.55
N ASN A 231 0.38 -0.95 31.24
CA ASN A 231 0.76 -2.12 32.03
C ASN A 231 2.29 -2.30 32.10
N THR A 232 3.00 -1.96 31.03
CA THR A 232 4.47 -2.00 30.99
C THR A 232 5.06 -0.95 31.91
N LEU A 233 4.55 0.29 31.87
CA LEU A 233 4.97 1.35 32.78
C LEU A 233 4.68 0.99 34.24
N ASP A 234 3.50 0.42 34.55
CA ASP A 234 3.16 -0.04 35.90
C ASP A 234 4.14 -1.12 36.41
N ALA A 235 4.46 -2.11 35.58
CA ALA A 235 5.40 -3.17 35.93
C ALA A 235 6.81 -2.62 36.21
N LEU A 236 7.27 -1.67 35.39
CA LEU A 236 8.56 -1.00 35.56
C LEU A 236 8.56 -0.10 36.80
N ARG A 237 7.46 0.61 37.05
CA ARG A 237 7.28 1.50 38.21
C ARG A 237 7.43 0.73 39.51
N GLN A 238 6.76 -0.41 39.62
CA GLN A 238 6.85 -1.32 40.76
C GLN A 238 8.26 -1.88 40.96
N ALA A 239 8.98 -2.19 39.88
CA ALA A 239 10.34 -2.75 39.96
C ALA A 239 11.38 -1.71 40.43
N LEU A 240 11.18 -0.44 40.09
CA LEU A 240 12.07 0.66 40.44
C LEU A 240 11.69 1.38 41.74
N ASP A 241 10.55 1.02 42.33
CA ASP A 241 9.93 1.72 43.46
C ASP A 241 9.77 3.22 43.18
N ALA A 242 9.16 3.51 42.03
CA ALA A 242 9.06 4.87 41.50
C ALA A 242 7.68 5.49 41.77
N SER A 243 7.65 6.80 42.02
CA SER A 243 6.40 7.55 42.16
C SER A 243 5.66 7.72 40.85
N TYR A 244 6.37 7.93 39.75
CA TYR A 244 5.79 8.15 38.43
C TYR A 244 6.67 7.66 37.28
N LEU A 245 6.03 7.06 36.28
CA LEU A 245 6.60 6.78 34.96
C LEU A 245 5.65 7.29 33.87
N GLY A 246 6.19 7.97 32.86
CA GLY A 246 5.43 8.50 31.73
C GLY A 246 6.10 8.13 30.41
N LEU A 247 5.31 7.89 29.39
CA LEU A 247 5.78 7.75 28.02
C LEU A 247 5.31 8.97 27.22
N ALA A 248 6.25 9.69 26.62
CA ALA A 248 5.96 10.88 25.85
C ALA A 248 6.43 10.74 24.39
N GLN A 249 5.61 11.23 23.47
CA GLN A 249 5.81 11.20 22.03
C GLN A 249 6.13 12.59 21.50
N ASN A 250 7.06 12.68 20.55
CA ASN A 250 7.30 13.89 19.77
C ASN A 250 6.20 14.06 18.72
N ILE A 251 5.47 15.17 18.78
CA ILE A 251 4.40 15.50 17.83
C ILE A 251 4.65 16.88 17.20
N SER A 252 4.00 17.12 16.05
CA SER A 252 3.93 18.45 15.43
C SER A 252 2.52 18.98 15.55
N ASP A 253 2.34 20.03 16.35
CA ASP A 253 1.07 20.71 16.56
C ASP A 253 0.94 21.90 15.59
N PRO A 254 -0.17 22.06 14.87
CA PRO A 254 -0.36 23.16 13.91
C PRO A 254 -0.28 24.58 14.52
N GLN A 255 -0.57 24.73 15.82
CA GLN A 255 -0.58 26.02 16.52
C GLN A 255 0.69 26.24 17.34
N LEU A 256 1.17 25.20 18.02
CA LEU A 256 2.29 25.28 18.96
C LEU A 256 3.65 24.88 18.36
N GLY A 257 3.65 24.31 17.14
CA GLY A 257 4.86 23.81 16.48
C GLY A 257 5.30 22.46 17.03
N ARG A 258 6.60 22.26 17.23
CA ARG A 258 7.14 20.98 17.72
C ARG A 258 6.84 20.85 19.22
N CYS A 259 6.13 19.80 19.61
CA CYS A 259 5.74 19.54 20.99
C CYS A 259 6.15 18.13 21.43
N VAL A 260 6.19 17.92 22.74
CA VAL A 260 6.24 16.61 23.36
C VAL A 260 4.92 16.37 24.09
N GLN A 261 4.29 15.23 23.83
CA GLN A 261 2.99 14.87 24.39
C GLN A 261 3.09 13.59 25.21
N ILE A 262 2.66 13.61 26.47
CA ILE A 262 2.53 12.41 27.29
C ILE A 262 1.32 11.61 26.79
N ILE A 263 1.58 10.40 26.28
CA ILE A 263 0.55 9.54 25.71
C ILE A 263 0.01 8.52 26.74
N VAL A 264 0.85 8.10 27.68
CA VAL A 264 0.50 7.13 28.73
C VAL A 264 1.36 7.43 29.96
N GLY A 265 0.81 7.25 31.15
CA GLY A 265 1.58 7.32 32.39
C GLY A 265 1.07 6.35 33.46
N SER A 266 1.91 6.10 34.45
CA SER A 266 1.67 5.28 35.62
C SER A 266 2.15 6.05 36.84
N ALA A 267 1.29 6.20 37.83
CA ALA A 267 1.59 6.85 39.11
C ALA A 267 1.29 5.88 40.25
N ASP A 268 2.01 5.98 41.36
CA ASP A 268 1.54 5.38 42.62
C ASP A 268 0.37 6.21 43.21
N PRO A 269 -0.39 5.65 44.17
CA PRO A 269 -1.54 6.34 44.76
C PRO A 269 -1.19 7.62 45.55
N ASP A 270 0.04 7.71 46.06
CA ASP A 270 0.49 8.79 46.93
C ASP A 270 1.28 9.87 46.15
N SER A 271 1.48 9.65 44.85
CA SER A 271 2.22 10.52 43.95
C SER A 271 1.43 11.80 43.72
N PRO A 272 2.09 12.97 43.78
CA PRO A 272 1.44 14.23 43.48
C PRO A 272 1.20 14.41 41.97
N PHE A 273 1.70 13.50 41.13
CA PHE A 273 1.57 13.52 39.68
C PHE A 273 0.48 12.56 39.21
N GLN A 274 -0.50 13.06 38.46
CA GLN A 274 -1.48 12.20 37.80
C GLN A 274 -0.84 11.46 36.61
N PRO A 275 -1.33 10.25 36.25
CA PRO A 275 -0.90 9.52 35.06
C PRO A 275 -0.78 10.40 33.80
N ILE A 276 -1.76 11.26 33.57
CA ILE A 276 -1.76 12.31 32.55
C ILE A 276 -2.21 13.61 33.22
N HIS A 277 -1.28 14.54 33.44
CA HIS A 277 -1.58 15.84 34.04
C HIS A 277 -2.09 16.82 32.96
N PRO A 278 -3.25 17.49 33.12
CA PRO A 278 -3.84 18.35 32.08
C PRO A 278 -2.89 19.45 31.57
N ASP A 279 -2.20 20.12 32.49
CA ASP A 279 -1.31 21.25 32.16
C ASP A 279 0.06 20.82 31.60
N LEU A 280 0.42 19.54 31.72
CA LEU A 280 1.72 19.00 31.28
C LEU A 280 1.55 17.90 30.22
N GLN A 281 0.32 17.71 29.71
CA GLN A 281 0.04 16.67 28.72
C GLN A 281 0.73 16.96 27.39
N THR A 282 0.69 18.21 26.92
CA THR A 282 1.33 18.64 25.67
C THR A 282 2.18 19.88 25.93
N LEU A 283 3.49 19.73 25.80
CA LEU A 283 4.45 20.80 26.07
C LEU A 283 5.18 21.19 24.79
N PRO A 284 5.16 22.48 24.40
CA PRO A 284 6.03 23.00 23.37
C PRO A 284 7.49 22.76 23.73
N TRP A 285 8.30 22.35 22.76
CA TRP A 285 9.73 22.12 22.97
C TRP A 285 10.50 23.38 23.42
N SER A 286 9.93 24.57 23.22
CA SER A 286 10.47 25.84 23.73
C SER A 286 10.44 25.97 25.26
N LEU A 287 9.61 25.20 25.96
CA LEU A 287 9.52 25.20 27.43
C LEU A 287 10.41 24.13 28.08
N VAL A 288 10.89 23.17 27.28
CA VAL A 288 11.73 22.06 27.74
C VAL A 288 13.21 22.50 27.74
N PRO A 289 14.03 22.11 28.74
CA PRO A 289 15.47 22.37 28.74
C PRO A 289 16.15 22.01 27.40
N VAL A 290 16.91 22.95 26.85
CA VAL A 290 17.57 22.80 25.52
C VAL A 290 18.59 21.64 25.55
N GLU A 291 19.17 21.38 26.72
CA GLU A 291 20.13 20.29 26.92
C GLU A 291 19.51 18.91 26.64
N ILE A 292 18.21 18.74 26.88
CA ILE A 292 17.50 17.48 26.66
C ILE A 292 17.46 17.15 25.16
N GLN A 293 17.20 18.14 24.29
CA GLN A 293 17.15 17.90 22.85
C GLN A 293 18.50 17.38 22.33
N HIS A 294 19.59 18.06 22.70
CA HIS A 294 20.91 17.68 22.22
C HIS A 294 21.36 16.32 22.75
N THR A 295 21.12 16.04 24.02
CA THR A 295 21.47 14.75 24.65
C THR A 295 20.63 13.60 24.09
N PHE A 296 19.37 13.83 23.75
CA PHE A 296 18.47 12.78 23.25
C PHE A 296 18.69 12.45 21.78
N GLU A 297 19.09 13.43 20.97
CA GLU A 297 19.52 13.18 19.59
C GLU A 297 20.73 12.23 19.51
N VAL A 298 21.62 12.27 20.51
CA VAL A 298 22.79 11.37 20.61
C VAL A 298 22.52 10.12 21.48
N GLY A 299 21.28 9.90 21.93
CA GLY A 299 20.87 8.71 22.67
C GLY A 299 21.31 8.67 24.14
N THR A 300 21.76 9.79 24.70
CA THR A 300 22.19 9.86 26.11
C THR A 300 21.02 10.20 27.04
N PRO A 301 20.80 9.45 28.13
CA PRO A 301 19.82 9.80 29.15
C PRO A 301 20.13 11.13 29.84
N TRP A 302 19.10 11.77 30.37
CA TRP A 302 19.20 13.08 31.03
C TRP A 302 18.36 13.10 32.30
N GLY A 303 18.92 13.61 33.40
CA GLY A 303 18.18 13.81 34.64
C GLY A 303 19.05 13.81 35.88
N GLY A 304 18.40 13.86 37.04
CA GLY A 304 19.00 13.98 38.36
C GLY A 304 18.08 14.66 39.39
N PRO A 305 18.63 14.97 40.57
CA PRO A 305 18.02 15.86 41.56
C PRO A 305 17.48 17.16 40.95
N LEU A 306 16.19 17.48 41.17
CA LEU A 306 15.61 18.72 40.63
C LEU A 306 16.28 19.96 41.20
N THR A 307 16.72 19.93 42.46
CA THR A 307 17.49 21.01 43.09
C THR A 307 18.73 21.37 42.29
N ASP A 308 19.42 20.38 41.75
CA ASP A 308 20.66 20.55 40.99
C ASP A 308 20.36 20.97 39.55
N LEU A 309 19.31 20.38 38.96
CA LEU A 309 18.90 20.68 37.59
C LEU A 309 18.37 22.12 37.46
N ILE A 310 17.61 22.62 38.43
CA ILE A 310 17.11 24.01 38.46
C ILE A 310 18.27 25.01 38.55
N GLN A 311 19.36 24.69 39.25
CA GLN A 311 20.54 25.55 39.29
C GLN A 311 21.28 25.58 37.95
N ARG A 312 21.27 24.47 37.19
CA ARG A 312 21.94 24.33 35.89
C ARG A 312 21.12 24.87 34.72
N SER A 313 19.80 24.71 34.76
CA SER A 313 18.88 25.04 33.68
C SER A 313 17.81 26.01 34.16
N ARG A 314 17.71 27.18 33.52
CA ARG A 314 16.81 28.29 33.92
C ARG A 314 15.41 28.19 33.30
N THR A 315 14.91 26.99 33.03
CA THR A 315 13.59 26.84 32.40
C THR A 315 12.45 26.91 33.44
N PRO A 316 11.31 27.55 33.11
CA PRO A 316 10.13 27.57 33.97
C PRO A 316 9.57 26.17 34.27
N LEU A 317 9.74 25.22 33.34
CA LEU A 317 9.20 23.87 33.45
C LEU A 317 9.74 23.12 34.69
N LEU A 318 11.05 23.21 34.96
CA LEU A 318 11.64 22.52 36.12
C LEU A 318 11.12 23.08 37.45
N HIS A 319 10.87 24.39 37.51
CA HIS A 319 10.22 25.00 38.66
C HIS A 319 8.78 24.53 38.84
N THR A 320 8.01 24.39 37.76
CA THR A 320 6.65 23.85 37.80
C THR A 320 6.64 22.40 38.28
N VAL A 321 7.52 21.55 37.74
CA VAL A 321 7.62 20.13 38.14
C VAL A 321 8.03 19.99 39.62
N CYS A 322 8.96 20.83 40.10
CA CYS A 322 9.34 20.87 41.52
C CYS A 322 8.19 21.36 42.42
N ALA A 323 7.43 22.37 41.99
CA ALA A 323 6.27 22.88 42.72
C ALA A 323 5.14 21.85 42.84
N LEU A 324 5.08 20.89 41.92
CA LEU A 324 4.19 19.73 41.98
C LEU A 324 4.70 18.62 42.92
N GLY A 325 5.76 18.85 43.70
CA GLY A 325 6.23 17.91 44.73
C GLY A 325 7.13 16.78 44.21
N ILE A 326 7.68 16.89 43.00
CA ILE A 326 8.71 15.99 42.51
C ILE A 326 10.08 16.44 43.00
N ASN A 327 10.91 15.49 43.46
CA ASN A 327 12.25 15.73 43.98
C ASN A 327 13.35 15.38 42.98
N ALA A 328 13.15 14.37 42.13
CA ALA A 328 14.09 13.97 41.09
C ALA A 328 13.38 13.56 39.80
N ILE A 329 14.01 13.83 38.65
CA ILE A 329 13.50 13.44 37.33
C ILE A 329 14.60 12.75 36.52
N PHE A 330 14.23 11.76 35.73
CA PHE A 330 15.12 11.10 34.79
C PHE A 330 14.39 10.71 33.53
N SER A 331 15.01 10.94 32.39
CA SER A 331 14.38 10.69 31.11
C SER A 331 15.36 10.00 30.17
N VAL A 332 14.86 9.01 29.45
CA VAL A 332 15.62 8.21 28.49
C VAL A 332 15.01 8.40 27.10
N PRO A 333 15.81 8.67 26.06
CA PRO A 333 15.31 8.80 24.69
C PRO A 333 14.78 7.46 24.19
N LEU A 334 13.66 7.52 23.46
CA LEU A 334 13.05 6.37 22.82
C LEU A 334 13.13 6.50 21.31
N PHE A 335 13.62 5.45 20.66
CA PHE A 335 13.79 5.38 19.21
C PHE A 335 12.85 4.37 18.58
N VAL A 336 12.25 4.75 17.45
CA VAL A 336 11.47 3.85 16.58
C VAL A 336 12.12 3.94 15.20
N SER A 337 12.55 2.81 14.63
CA SER A 337 13.26 2.78 13.34
C SER A 337 14.44 3.77 13.27
N HIS A 338 15.25 3.84 14.34
CA HIS A 338 16.39 4.77 14.50
C HIS A 338 16.05 6.26 14.51
N THR A 339 14.76 6.62 14.50
CA THR A 339 14.31 8.01 14.64
C THR A 339 13.93 8.26 16.09
N TRP A 340 14.37 9.38 16.65
CA TRP A 340 14.00 9.79 18.00
C TRP A 340 12.49 10.08 18.06
N TRP A 341 11.74 9.10 18.54
CA TRP A 341 10.29 9.09 18.53
C TRP A 341 9.70 9.80 19.76
N GLY A 342 10.39 9.71 20.89
CA GLY A 342 9.91 10.25 22.16
C GLY A 342 10.84 9.98 23.33
N MET A 343 10.29 9.92 24.53
CA MET A 343 11.08 9.64 25.74
C MET A 343 10.27 8.87 26.78
N LEU A 344 10.98 8.06 27.55
CA LEU A 344 10.49 7.47 28.79
C LEU A 344 10.89 8.40 29.93
N ILE A 345 9.92 8.87 30.70
CA ILE A 345 10.07 9.82 31.81
C ILE A 345 9.89 9.06 33.11
N PHE A 346 10.76 9.33 34.06
CA PHE A 346 10.75 8.83 35.42
C PHE A 346 10.74 10.04 36.36
N ALA A 347 9.88 10.02 37.37
CA ALA A 347 9.86 11.03 38.42
C ALA A 347 9.68 10.40 39.82
N ASP A 348 10.42 10.92 40.80
CA ASP A 348 10.40 10.48 42.20
C ASP A 348 9.96 11.64 43.10
N ALA A 349 8.94 11.41 43.91
CA ALA A 349 8.40 12.39 44.85
C ALA A 349 8.93 12.20 46.29
N HIS A 350 9.56 11.06 46.59
CA HIS A 350 9.92 10.69 47.96
C HIS A 350 11.41 10.85 48.23
N ALA A 351 12.26 10.60 47.24
CA ALA A 351 13.70 10.63 47.40
C ALA A 351 14.37 11.66 46.48
N ASN A 352 15.42 12.33 46.99
CA ASN A 352 16.36 13.06 46.15
C ASN A 352 17.38 12.08 45.55
N ARG A 353 16.92 11.25 44.60
CA ARG A 353 17.63 10.07 44.10
C ARG A 353 18.70 10.43 43.06
N ALA A 354 19.89 9.87 43.24
CA ALA A 354 20.91 9.80 42.19
C ALA A 354 20.82 8.43 41.50
N TRP A 355 20.84 8.44 40.16
CA TRP A 355 20.59 7.25 39.34
C TRP A 355 21.80 6.33 39.27
N SER A 356 21.59 5.05 39.53
CA SER A 356 22.63 4.04 39.36
C SER A 356 22.81 3.67 37.88
N VAL A 357 23.97 3.08 37.57
CA VAL A 357 24.25 2.53 36.24
C VAL A 357 23.24 1.44 35.87
N ASP A 358 22.81 0.64 36.85
CA ASP A 358 21.85 -0.46 36.65
C ASP A 358 20.44 0.04 36.31
N GLU A 359 19.96 1.09 36.98
CA GLU A 359 18.67 1.73 36.70
C GLU A 359 18.66 2.40 35.33
N THR A 360 19.76 3.06 34.99
CA THR A 360 19.94 3.67 33.67
C THR A 360 19.86 2.60 32.58
N LEU A 361 20.61 1.51 32.74
CA LEU A 361 20.60 0.38 31.79
C LEU A 361 19.21 -0.26 31.68
N LEU A 362 18.51 -0.44 32.81
CA LEU A 362 17.15 -0.99 32.83
C LEU A 362 16.17 -0.10 32.04
N LEU A 363 16.14 1.21 32.32
CA LEU A 363 15.25 2.15 31.64
C LEU A 363 15.58 2.27 30.15
N THR A 364 16.85 2.26 29.76
CA THR A 364 17.26 2.23 28.35
C THR A 364 16.83 0.94 27.66
N THR A 365 17.02 -0.21 28.30
CA THR A 365 16.59 -1.50 27.74
C THR A 365 15.07 -1.53 27.55
N VAL A 366 14.30 -1.03 28.51
CA VAL A 366 12.82 -0.98 28.40
C VAL A 366 12.38 0.04 27.37
N ALA A 367 13.05 1.19 27.24
CA ALA A 367 12.77 2.16 26.17
C ALA A 367 12.99 1.55 24.78
N GLU A 368 14.05 0.75 24.59
CA GLU A 368 14.28 -0.01 23.36
C GLU A 368 13.20 -1.07 23.10
N LEU A 369 12.77 -1.79 24.14
CA LEU A 369 11.66 -2.75 24.03
C LEU A 369 10.34 -2.08 23.64
N ILE A 370 10.02 -0.92 24.22
CA ILE A 370 8.84 -0.14 23.85
C ILE A 370 8.97 0.35 22.40
N GLY A 371 10.13 0.87 22.01
CA GLY A 371 10.39 1.33 20.64
C GLY A 371 10.23 0.22 19.59
N THR A 372 10.76 -0.97 19.86
CA THR A 372 10.59 -2.15 18.99
C THR A 372 9.15 -2.64 18.93
N ALA A 373 8.40 -2.60 20.04
CA ALA A 373 6.97 -2.93 20.05
C ALA A 373 6.14 -1.95 19.21
N ILE A 374 6.38 -0.64 19.36
CA ILE A 374 5.72 0.41 18.56
C ILE A 374 6.05 0.21 17.07
N GLN A 375 7.32 -0.03 16.73
CA GLN A 375 7.74 -0.31 15.36
C GLN A 375 6.99 -1.50 14.77
N ARG A 376 6.89 -2.60 15.53
CA ARG A 376 6.17 -3.80 15.11
C ARG A 376 4.69 -3.49 14.86
N TRP A 377 4.02 -2.80 15.77
CA TRP A 377 2.60 -2.45 15.60
C TRP A 377 2.36 -1.52 14.40
N GLN A 378 3.25 -0.55 14.17
CA GLN A 378 3.20 0.31 12.97
C GLN A 378 3.39 -0.50 11.68
N ALA A 379 4.30 -1.47 11.68
CA ALA A 379 4.53 -2.36 10.54
C ALA A 379 3.33 -3.29 10.29
N GLU A 380 2.74 -3.87 11.33
CA GLU A 380 1.53 -4.70 11.25
C GLU A 380 0.33 -3.92 10.71
N SER A 381 0.10 -2.69 11.21
CA SER A 381 -0.94 -1.80 10.72
C SER A 381 -0.74 -1.43 9.25
N SER A 382 0.50 -1.08 8.87
CA SER A 382 0.86 -0.76 7.48
C SER A 382 0.65 -1.96 6.54
N LEU A 383 1.03 -3.17 6.98
CA LEU A 383 0.82 -4.41 6.21
C LEU A 383 -0.68 -4.72 6.05
N ALA A 384 -1.47 -4.59 7.12
CA ALA A 384 -2.92 -4.77 7.08
C ALA A 384 -3.59 -3.78 6.12
N GLN A 385 -3.14 -2.52 6.12
CA GLN A 385 -3.59 -1.50 5.17
C GLN A 385 -3.24 -1.87 3.72
N GLN A 386 -1.99 -2.30 3.45
CA GLN A 386 -1.56 -2.75 2.12
C GLN A 386 -2.34 -3.97 1.61
N LEU A 387 -2.60 -4.96 2.47
CA LEU A 387 -3.42 -6.13 2.14
C LEU A 387 -4.85 -5.72 1.78
N ARG A 388 -5.47 -4.86 2.60
CA ARG A 388 -6.81 -4.31 2.34
C ARG A 388 -6.88 -3.60 0.99
N TYR A 389 -5.84 -2.82 0.64
CA TYR A 389 -5.73 -2.15 -0.66
C TYR A 389 -5.52 -3.11 -1.83
N ALA A 390 -4.68 -4.13 -1.67
CA ALA A 390 -4.48 -5.16 -2.69
C ALA A 390 -5.77 -5.95 -2.96
N GLU A 391 -6.52 -6.31 -1.92
CA GLU A 391 -7.82 -6.96 -2.04
C GLU A 391 -8.86 -6.08 -2.74
N ALA A 392 -8.93 -4.80 -2.39
CA ALA A 392 -9.81 -3.84 -3.06
C ALA A 392 -9.48 -3.71 -4.55
N LEU A 393 -8.21 -3.53 -4.91
CA LEU A 393 -7.75 -3.49 -6.30
C LEU A 393 -8.07 -4.79 -7.05
N SER A 394 -7.86 -5.95 -6.42
CA SER A 394 -8.18 -7.25 -7.01
C SER A 394 -9.67 -7.38 -7.32
N ARG A 395 -10.55 -7.00 -6.38
CA ARG A 395 -12.01 -6.99 -6.59
C ARG A 395 -12.43 -6.01 -7.69
N CYS A 396 -11.84 -4.81 -7.71
CA CYS A 396 -12.03 -3.85 -8.81
C CYS A 396 -11.60 -4.46 -10.15
N SER A 397 -10.44 -5.12 -10.21
CA SER A 397 -9.96 -5.78 -11.42
C SER A 397 -10.96 -6.82 -11.91
N GLN A 398 -11.49 -7.68 -11.03
CA GLN A 398 -12.45 -8.72 -11.39
C GLN A 398 -13.73 -8.14 -12.01
N LEU A 399 -14.24 -7.03 -11.46
CA LEU A 399 -15.40 -6.33 -12.03
C LEU A 399 -15.11 -5.74 -13.42
N LEU A 400 -13.87 -5.31 -13.66
CA LEU A 400 -13.46 -4.64 -14.90
C LEU A 400 -12.91 -5.62 -15.98
N LEU A 401 -13.02 -6.94 -15.79
CA LEU A 401 -12.58 -7.92 -16.80
C LEU A 401 -13.60 -8.12 -17.95
N GLN A 402 -14.88 -7.80 -17.73
CA GLN A 402 -15.94 -8.06 -18.72
C GLN A 402 -15.91 -7.04 -19.86
N GLN A 403 -15.75 -7.50 -21.10
CA GLN A 403 -15.62 -6.61 -22.26
C GLN A 403 -16.93 -6.38 -23.02
N ASP A 404 -17.95 -7.21 -22.78
CA ASP A 404 -19.22 -7.23 -23.54
C ASP A 404 -20.37 -6.68 -22.72
N LEU A 405 -20.26 -5.39 -22.40
CA LEU A 405 -21.22 -4.71 -21.55
C LEU A 405 -22.02 -3.68 -22.36
N SER A 406 -23.32 -3.62 -22.10
CA SER A 406 -24.14 -2.47 -22.49
C SER A 406 -23.70 -1.20 -21.74
N ASP A 407 -24.10 -0.02 -22.23
CA ASP A 407 -23.78 1.26 -21.59
C ASP A 407 -24.21 1.32 -20.12
N ALA A 408 -25.39 0.74 -19.81
CA ALA A 408 -25.95 0.67 -18.47
C ALA A 408 -25.17 -0.29 -17.57
N GLU A 409 -24.81 -1.48 -18.07
CA GLU A 409 -24.02 -2.45 -17.30
C GLU A 409 -22.60 -1.95 -17.06
N ARG A 410 -21.95 -1.36 -18.07
CA ARG A 410 -20.64 -0.71 -17.94
C ARG A 410 -20.65 0.32 -16.81
N ARG A 411 -21.64 1.21 -16.80
CA ARG A 411 -21.79 2.23 -15.74
C ARG A 411 -21.95 1.59 -14.37
N LYS A 412 -22.77 0.55 -14.25
CA LYS A 412 -22.97 -0.20 -13.00
C LYS A 412 -21.67 -0.85 -12.49
N HIS A 413 -20.84 -1.42 -13.37
CA HIS A 413 -19.56 -2.01 -13.00
C HIS A 413 -18.56 -0.95 -12.51
N LEU A 414 -18.50 0.20 -13.20
CA LEU A 414 -17.67 1.34 -12.78
C LEU A 414 -18.11 1.89 -11.42
N GLU A 415 -19.41 2.09 -11.19
CA GLU A 415 -19.95 2.55 -9.91
C GLU A 415 -19.68 1.54 -8.78
N ALA A 416 -19.78 0.23 -9.06
CA ALA A 416 -19.45 -0.81 -8.10
C ALA A 416 -17.95 -0.82 -7.75
N ALA A 417 -17.06 -0.65 -8.74
CA ALA A 417 -15.62 -0.55 -8.52
C ALA A 417 -15.28 0.69 -7.67
N LEU A 418 -15.86 1.85 -7.98
CA LEU A 418 -15.68 3.07 -7.18
C LEU A 418 -16.24 2.91 -5.75
N THR A 419 -17.32 2.14 -5.57
CA THR A 419 -17.89 1.89 -4.24
C THR A 419 -16.96 1.08 -3.36
N ILE A 420 -16.31 0.05 -3.90
CA ILE A 420 -15.30 -0.74 -3.18
C ILE A 420 -14.17 0.16 -2.70
N LEU A 421 -13.64 1.03 -3.57
CA LEU A 421 -12.55 1.96 -3.24
C LEU A 421 -13.00 2.98 -2.19
N ARG A 422 -14.20 3.56 -2.37
CA ARG A 422 -14.79 4.55 -1.46
C ARG A 422 -14.93 4.00 -0.04
N GLU A 423 -15.43 2.77 0.10
CA GLU A 423 -15.59 2.09 1.40
C GLU A 423 -14.24 1.68 2.00
N THR A 424 -13.27 1.32 1.16
CA THR A 424 -11.92 0.92 1.60
C THR A 424 -11.12 2.07 2.20
N VAL A 425 -11.33 3.28 1.68
CA VAL A 425 -10.68 4.53 2.12
C VAL A 425 -11.55 5.31 3.13
N ASP A 426 -12.80 4.88 3.32
CA ASP A 426 -13.79 5.51 4.20
C ASP A 426 -14.04 6.99 3.89
N ILE A 427 -14.48 7.27 2.66
CA ILE A 427 -14.75 8.63 2.18
C ILE A 427 -16.20 8.82 1.73
N SER A 428 -16.70 10.06 1.80
CA SER A 428 -18.10 10.35 1.46
C SER A 428 -18.43 10.14 -0.02
N ARG A 429 -17.52 10.48 -0.94
CA ARG A 429 -17.78 10.39 -2.39
C ARG A 429 -16.50 10.16 -3.19
N LEU A 430 -16.59 9.28 -4.18
CA LEU A 430 -15.52 9.01 -5.13
C LEU A 430 -16.11 8.98 -6.54
N TYR A 431 -15.60 9.81 -7.43
CA TYR A 431 -16.07 9.87 -8.82
C TYR A 431 -14.90 10.07 -9.78
N VAL A 432 -15.05 9.52 -10.99
CA VAL A 432 -14.06 9.68 -12.06
C VAL A 432 -14.71 10.42 -13.23
N TYR A 433 -14.00 11.41 -13.75
CA TYR A 433 -14.50 12.21 -14.87
C TYR A 433 -13.41 12.46 -15.90
N GLN A 434 -13.84 12.64 -17.14
CA GLN A 434 -12.99 13.14 -18.21
C GLN A 434 -13.21 14.65 -18.33
N PRO A 435 -12.15 15.47 -18.27
CA PRO A 435 -12.28 16.88 -18.55
C PRO A 435 -12.77 17.07 -20.01
N PRO A 436 -13.61 18.08 -20.27
CA PRO A 436 -14.12 18.34 -21.61
C PRO A 436 -12.97 18.59 -22.60
N ALA A 437 -13.07 18.02 -23.80
CA ALA A 437 -12.16 18.38 -24.89
C ALA A 437 -12.42 19.84 -25.29
N GLU A 438 -11.39 20.62 -25.60
CA GLU A 438 -11.50 22.01 -26.09
C GLU A 438 -12.24 22.13 -27.46
N ILE A 439 -12.89 21.07 -27.92
CA ILE A 439 -13.54 20.94 -29.22
C ILE A 439 -15.00 21.39 -29.09
N GLN A 440 -15.35 22.47 -29.80
CA GLN A 440 -16.74 22.89 -30.11
C GLN A 440 -17.71 23.01 -28.92
N GLY A 441 -17.36 23.77 -27.89
CA GLY A 441 -18.34 24.27 -26.92
C GLY A 441 -18.86 23.25 -25.90
N VAL A 442 -18.33 22.02 -25.87
CA VAL A 442 -18.60 21.08 -24.77
C VAL A 442 -17.95 21.64 -23.50
N THR A 443 -18.78 22.05 -22.55
CA THR A 443 -18.35 22.64 -21.28
C THR A 443 -18.80 21.81 -20.07
N GLU A 444 -19.39 20.65 -20.32
CA GLU A 444 -19.88 19.73 -19.28
C GLU A 444 -18.79 18.73 -18.88
N LEU A 445 -18.78 18.34 -17.61
CA LEU A 445 -17.92 17.27 -17.11
C LEU A 445 -18.49 15.92 -17.55
N ASN A 446 -17.71 15.13 -18.28
CA ASN A 446 -18.12 13.77 -18.60
C ASN A 446 -17.84 12.84 -17.40
N ILE A 447 -18.80 12.75 -16.48
CA ILE A 447 -18.73 11.87 -15.30
C ILE A 447 -19.01 10.43 -15.74
N LEU A 448 -18.00 9.59 -15.66
CA LEU A 448 -18.11 8.20 -16.08
C LEU A 448 -18.83 7.34 -15.04
N ALA A 449 -18.55 7.60 -13.76
CA ALA A 449 -19.19 6.97 -12.61
C ALA A 449 -19.04 7.82 -11.35
N ASP A 450 -20.04 7.72 -10.46
CA ASP A 450 -20.11 8.41 -9.16
C ASP A 450 -20.52 7.40 -8.08
N SER A 451 -19.65 7.17 -7.09
CA SER A 451 -19.98 6.42 -5.88
C SER A 451 -20.12 7.38 -4.70
N ARG A 452 -21.19 7.18 -3.93
CA ARG A 452 -21.58 8.05 -2.83
C ARG A 452 -21.96 7.26 -1.59
N ALA A 453 -21.66 7.83 -0.42
CA ALA A 453 -22.14 7.33 0.85
C ALA A 453 -23.68 7.39 0.93
N PRO A 454 -24.32 6.48 1.69
CA PRO A 454 -25.76 6.53 1.92
C PRO A 454 -26.22 7.89 2.45
N GLY A 455 -27.30 8.43 1.91
CA GLY A 455 -27.85 9.74 2.31
C GLY A 455 -27.19 10.95 1.64
N LEU A 456 -26.15 10.77 0.82
CA LEU A 456 -25.52 11.86 0.08
C LEU A 456 -26.34 12.26 -1.16
N ALA A 457 -26.57 13.56 -1.34
CA ALA A 457 -27.23 14.09 -2.53
C ALA A 457 -26.47 13.73 -3.84
N PRO A 458 -27.18 13.61 -4.98
CA PRO A 458 -26.53 13.46 -6.29
C PRO A 458 -25.52 14.59 -6.55
N PHE A 459 -24.54 14.31 -7.41
CA PHE A 459 -23.51 15.30 -7.75
C PHE A 459 -24.18 16.44 -8.51
N ILE A 460 -23.97 17.66 -8.04
CA ILE A 460 -24.46 18.85 -8.73
C ILE A 460 -23.34 19.26 -9.67
N GLU A 461 -23.57 19.06 -10.97
CA GLU A 461 -22.60 19.40 -11.99
C GLU A 461 -22.25 20.90 -11.95
N PRO A 462 -20.95 21.24 -11.98
CA PRO A 462 -20.53 22.63 -12.03
C PRO A 462 -21.01 23.29 -13.31
N LEU A 463 -21.38 24.58 -13.22
CA LEU A 463 -21.64 25.38 -14.41
C LEU A 463 -20.34 25.59 -15.21
N PRO A 464 -20.41 25.81 -16.54
CA PRO A 464 -19.24 26.12 -17.37
C PRO A 464 -18.35 27.24 -16.83
N GLU A 465 -18.95 28.26 -16.23
CA GLU A 465 -18.24 29.39 -15.61
C GLU A 465 -17.50 28.98 -14.32
N GLU A 466 -18.09 28.05 -13.54
CA GLU A 466 -17.46 27.50 -12.33
C GLU A 466 -16.26 26.62 -12.67
N LEU A 467 -16.32 25.86 -13.77
CA LEU A 467 -15.19 25.08 -14.27
C LEU A 467 -14.04 25.98 -14.76
N ARG A 468 -14.36 27.07 -15.46
CA ARG A 468 -13.36 28.05 -15.94
C ARG A 468 -12.67 28.80 -14.80
N ASP A 469 -13.34 28.94 -13.65
CA ASP A 469 -12.77 29.54 -12.44
C ASP A 469 -11.89 28.56 -11.63
N THR A 470 -11.61 27.36 -12.14
CA THR A 470 -10.69 26.43 -11.46
C THR A 470 -9.28 27.03 -11.38
N PRO A 471 -8.61 27.03 -10.20
CA PRO A 471 -7.28 27.61 -10.04
C PRO A 471 -6.25 27.02 -11.01
N ALA A 472 -5.57 27.90 -11.79
CA ALA A 472 -4.60 27.48 -12.81
C ALA A 472 -3.44 26.63 -12.25
N VAL A 473 -3.04 26.89 -11.00
CA VAL A 473 -1.98 26.14 -10.30
C VAL A 473 -2.35 24.67 -10.15
N ILE A 474 -3.62 24.37 -9.83
CA ILE A 474 -4.11 22.99 -9.69
C ILE A 474 -4.08 22.29 -11.05
N ILE A 475 -4.58 22.95 -12.09
CA ILE A 475 -4.58 22.41 -13.46
C ILE A 475 -3.14 22.11 -13.90
N GLN A 476 -2.19 23.01 -13.62
CA GLN A 476 -0.79 22.82 -13.95
C GLN A 476 -0.17 21.62 -13.20
N GLN A 477 -0.48 21.46 -11.91
CA GLN A 477 -0.03 20.30 -11.13
C GLN A 477 -0.55 18.98 -11.69
N LEU A 478 -1.84 18.92 -12.03
CA LEU A 478 -2.45 17.73 -12.64
C LEU A 478 -1.84 17.41 -14.01
N ARG A 479 -1.55 18.43 -14.83
CA ARG A 479 -0.89 18.26 -16.14
C ARG A 479 0.51 17.66 -16.05
N VAL A 480 1.25 17.94 -14.97
CA VAL A 480 2.57 17.34 -14.72
C VAL A 480 2.50 16.02 -13.93
N GLY A 481 1.30 15.44 -13.80
CA GLY A 481 1.07 14.14 -13.15
C GLY A 481 1.13 14.17 -11.61
N ARG A 482 1.11 15.36 -11.00
CA ARG A 482 1.02 15.51 -9.55
C ARG A 482 -0.43 15.57 -9.12
N TRP A 483 -0.75 14.86 -8.03
CA TRP A 483 -2.05 14.94 -7.39
C TRP A 483 -2.14 16.22 -6.55
N PHE A 484 -3.36 16.64 -6.24
CA PHE A 484 -3.65 17.81 -5.43
C PHE A 484 -4.62 17.43 -4.32
N SER A 485 -4.33 17.82 -3.07
CA SER A 485 -5.26 17.67 -1.95
C SER A 485 -5.31 18.92 -1.11
N CYS A 486 -6.48 19.22 -0.55
CA CYS A 486 -6.65 20.42 0.21
C CYS A 486 -7.87 20.39 1.14
N ARG A 487 -7.90 21.32 2.11
CA ARG A 487 -9.08 21.59 2.94
C ARG A 487 -9.82 22.77 2.31
N VAL A 488 -11.08 22.58 1.93
CA VAL A 488 -11.79 23.53 1.06
C VAL A 488 -12.08 24.86 1.77
N ALA A 489 -12.37 24.84 3.07
CA ALA A 489 -12.78 26.02 3.83
C ALA A 489 -11.72 27.15 3.78
N GLY A 490 -12.08 28.26 3.13
CA GLY A 490 -11.24 29.47 3.05
C GLY A 490 -10.07 29.40 2.07
N GLN A 491 -9.90 28.28 1.33
CA GLN A 491 -8.72 28.08 0.47
C GLN A 491 -8.85 28.72 -0.92
N PHE A 492 -10.07 28.87 -1.45
CA PHE A 492 -10.31 29.38 -2.81
C PHE A 492 -10.94 30.78 -2.84
N SER A 493 -10.51 31.68 -1.95
CA SER A 493 -11.01 33.06 -1.90
C SER A 493 -10.76 33.86 -3.19
N ALA A 494 -9.73 33.51 -3.95
CA ALA A 494 -9.42 34.09 -5.26
C ALA A 494 -10.26 33.53 -6.42
N ASN A 495 -11.00 32.43 -6.20
CA ASN A 495 -11.79 31.70 -7.19
C ASN A 495 -13.20 31.40 -6.63
N PRO A 496 -14.06 32.44 -6.50
CA PRO A 496 -15.32 32.34 -5.79
C PRO A 496 -16.38 31.47 -6.49
N LEU A 497 -16.35 31.34 -7.82
CA LEU A 497 -17.27 30.47 -8.55
C LEU A 497 -16.88 29.00 -8.36
N PHE A 498 -15.58 28.71 -8.34
CA PHE A 498 -15.07 27.38 -8.01
C PHE A 498 -15.42 26.99 -6.56
N GLN A 499 -15.19 27.89 -5.59
CA GLN A 499 -15.57 27.69 -4.19
C GLN A 499 -17.08 27.39 -4.06
N ARG A 500 -17.92 28.18 -4.74
CA ARG A 500 -19.38 28.00 -4.74
C ARG A 500 -19.78 26.60 -5.24
N SER A 501 -19.08 26.06 -6.23
CA SER A 501 -19.33 24.73 -6.77
C SER A 501 -19.03 23.61 -5.76
N LEU A 502 -17.92 23.76 -5.01
CA LEU A 502 -17.56 22.86 -3.91
C LEU A 502 -18.57 22.93 -2.76
N ASP A 503 -19.02 24.15 -2.41
CA ASP A 503 -20.00 24.38 -1.35
C ASP A 503 -21.37 23.77 -1.69
N LYS A 504 -21.83 23.89 -2.95
CA LYS A 504 -23.06 23.24 -3.44
C LYS A 504 -23.04 21.72 -3.25
N ASN A 505 -21.87 21.11 -3.43
CA ASN A 505 -21.68 19.68 -3.23
C ASN A 505 -21.35 19.32 -1.77
N GLY A 506 -21.17 20.32 -0.90
CA GLY A 506 -20.86 20.19 0.53
C GLY A 506 -19.46 19.65 0.81
N VAL A 507 -18.49 19.93 -0.06
CA VAL A 507 -17.12 19.40 0.04
C VAL A 507 -16.33 20.18 1.09
N GLN A 508 -15.79 19.49 2.10
CA GLN A 508 -14.92 20.08 3.12
C GLN A 508 -13.44 19.74 2.91
N SER A 509 -13.16 18.57 2.33
CA SER A 509 -11.82 18.17 1.90
C SER A 509 -11.89 17.47 0.55
N MET A 510 -10.83 17.62 -0.24
CA MET A 510 -10.76 17.06 -1.58
C MET A 510 -9.38 16.53 -1.93
N LEU A 511 -9.35 15.52 -2.79
CA LEU A 511 -8.19 14.94 -3.42
C LEU A 511 -8.48 14.69 -4.90
N TRP A 512 -7.66 15.26 -5.77
CA TRP A 512 -7.69 15.07 -7.22
C TRP A 512 -6.44 14.35 -7.68
N ILE A 513 -6.64 13.21 -8.36
CA ILE A 513 -5.57 12.39 -8.90
C ILE A 513 -5.69 12.39 -10.44
N PRO A 514 -4.66 12.81 -11.18
CA PRO A 514 -4.66 12.70 -12.62
C PRO A 514 -4.55 11.23 -13.02
N VAL A 515 -5.45 10.80 -13.88
CA VAL A 515 -5.52 9.44 -14.39
C VAL A 515 -4.84 9.40 -15.75
N HIS A 516 -3.86 8.53 -15.91
CA HIS A 516 -3.10 8.43 -17.15
C HIS A 516 -3.52 7.20 -17.96
N PHE A 517 -3.49 7.35 -19.28
CA PHE A 517 -3.60 6.24 -20.20
C PHE A 517 -2.53 6.42 -21.28
N GLN A 518 -1.66 5.42 -21.45
CA GLN A 518 -0.53 5.46 -22.40
C GLN A 518 0.33 6.74 -22.30
N GLY A 519 0.63 7.17 -21.06
CA GLY A 519 1.50 8.33 -20.81
C GLY A 519 0.86 9.71 -20.99
N LYS A 520 -0.45 9.78 -21.28
CA LYS A 520 -1.21 11.04 -21.36
C LYS A 520 -2.28 11.11 -20.28
N THR A 521 -2.53 12.29 -19.73
CA THR A 521 -3.66 12.51 -18.80
C THR A 521 -4.96 12.29 -19.56
N TRP A 522 -5.71 11.29 -19.12
CA TRP A 522 -6.98 10.86 -19.70
C TRP A 522 -8.18 11.39 -18.91
N GLY A 523 -8.06 11.49 -17.59
CA GLY A 523 -9.15 11.91 -16.72
C GLY A 523 -8.66 12.31 -15.33
N ILE A 524 -9.59 12.57 -14.42
CA ILE A 524 -9.31 12.92 -13.03
C ILE A 524 -10.19 12.03 -12.13
N LEU A 525 -9.56 11.38 -11.16
CA LEU A 525 -10.25 10.72 -10.06
C LEU A 525 -10.35 11.73 -8.91
N SER A 526 -11.57 11.98 -8.45
CA SER A 526 -11.86 12.92 -7.39
C SER A 526 -12.43 12.19 -6.18
N ALA A 527 -11.72 12.26 -5.06
CA ALA A 527 -12.17 11.86 -3.74
C ALA A 527 -12.55 13.11 -2.95
N THR A 528 -13.77 13.15 -2.41
CA THR A 528 -14.28 14.32 -1.66
C THR A 528 -14.98 13.87 -0.39
N ASP A 529 -14.77 14.62 0.69
CA ASP A 529 -15.36 14.31 1.98
C ASP A 529 -16.06 15.52 2.63
N ARG A 530 -17.04 15.23 3.50
CA ARG A 530 -17.79 16.19 4.31
C ARG A 530 -17.33 16.23 5.77
N GLY A 531 -16.51 15.26 6.19
CA GLY A 531 -15.96 15.14 7.53
C GLY A 531 -14.72 16.02 7.77
N PRO A 532 -14.04 15.82 8.92
CA PRO A 532 -12.76 16.49 9.18
C PRO A 532 -11.75 16.22 8.04
N PRO A 533 -10.80 17.12 7.80
CA PRO A 533 -9.83 16.97 6.73
C PRO A 533 -9.08 15.64 6.85
N HIS A 534 -9.02 14.90 5.73
CA HIS A 534 -8.29 13.66 5.64
C HIS A 534 -6.83 13.96 5.31
N ASP A 535 -5.90 13.44 6.11
CA ASP A 535 -4.49 13.40 5.75
C ASP A 535 -4.27 12.21 4.80
N TRP A 536 -4.09 12.52 3.52
CA TRP A 536 -3.92 11.50 2.49
C TRP A 536 -2.53 10.90 2.56
N ASP A 537 -2.41 9.70 3.10
CA ASP A 537 -1.15 8.98 3.08
C ASP A 537 -0.77 8.60 1.62
N PRO A 538 0.53 8.58 1.29
CA PRO A 538 0.98 8.28 -0.06
C PRO A 538 0.52 6.92 -0.60
N SER A 539 0.30 5.93 0.27
CA SER A 539 -0.13 4.58 -0.15
C SER A 539 -1.60 4.57 -0.57
N THR A 540 -2.47 5.32 0.11
CA THR A 540 -3.87 5.56 -0.31
C THR A 540 -3.92 6.22 -1.68
N VAL A 541 -3.15 7.29 -1.88
CA VAL A 541 -3.10 8.00 -3.18
C VAL A 541 -2.62 7.08 -4.29
N GLN A 542 -1.61 6.24 -4.03
CA GLN A 542 -1.08 5.30 -5.00
C GLN A 542 -2.09 4.20 -5.35
N MET A 543 -2.82 3.67 -4.37
CA MET A 543 -3.88 2.68 -4.59
C MET A 543 -5.02 3.28 -5.42
N LEU A 544 -5.51 4.47 -5.07
CA LEU A 544 -6.56 5.15 -5.83
C LEU A 544 -6.12 5.46 -7.28
N ARG A 545 -4.87 5.88 -7.48
CA ARG A 545 -4.29 6.10 -8.81
C ARG A 545 -4.28 4.82 -9.64
N THR A 546 -3.80 3.72 -9.06
CA THR A 546 -3.74 2.41 -9.71
C THR A 546 -5.14 1.97 -10.13
N ALA A 547 -6.13 2.11 -9.24
CA ALA A 547 -7.52 1.79 -9.56
C ALA A 547 -8.09 2.68 -10.67
N ALA A 548 -7.74 3.97 -10.67
CA ALA A 548 -8.18 4.90 -11.71
C ALA A 548 -7.60 4.55 -13.08
N GLU A 549 -6.32 4.14 -13.14
CA GLU A 549 -5.66 3.71 -14.38
C GLU A 549 -6.25 2.39 -14.90
N MET A 550 -6.66 1.48 -14.02
CA MET A 550 -7.43 0.28 -14.38
C MET A 550 -8.79 0.67 -14.99
N ILE A 551 -9.50 1.61 -14.37
CA ILE A 551 -10.78 2.13 -14.90
C ILE A 551 -10.58 2.79 -16.28
N ALA A 552 -9.51 3.58 -16.46
CA ALA A 552 -9.19 4.19 -17.74
C ALA A 552 -8.89 3.14 -18.82
N THR A 553 -8.14 2.11 -18.47
CA THR A 553 -7.79 1.00 -19.37
C THR A 553 -9.03 0.23 -19.79
N PHE A 554 -9.91 -0.09 -18.83
CA PHE A 554 -11.19 -0.72 -19.09
C PHE A 554 -12.07 0.13 -20.02
N GLN A 555 -12.24 1.42 -19.71
CA GLN A 555 -13.07 2.33 -20.50
C GLN A 555 -12.56 2.45 -21.94
N LYS A 556 -11.25 2.55 -22.13
CA LYS A 556 -10.63 2.61 -23.47
C LYS A 556 -10.75 1.29 -24.23
N GLY A 557 -10.57 0.15 -23.56
CA GLY A 557 -10.76 -1.17 -24.17
C GLY A 557 -12.20 -1.38 -24.63
N TRP A 558 -13.17 -0.99 -23.80
CA TRP A 558 -14.59 -1.06 -24.14
C TRP A 558 -14.96 -0.14 -25.32
N GLU A 559 -14.47 1.12 -25.35
CA GLU A 559 -14.68 2.05 -26.49
C GLU A 559 -14.14 1.48 -27.81
N ALA A 560 -12.94 0.88 -27.77
CA ALA A 560 -12.32 0.26 -28.94
C ALA A 560 -13.11 -0.95 -29.44
N ASN A 561 -13.53 -1.85 -28.53
CA ASN A 561 -14.35 -3.01 -28.88
C ASN A 561 -15.72 -2.61 -29.44
N ARG A 562 -16.37 -1.60 -28.86
CA ARG A 562 -17.63 -1.06 -29.39
C ARG A 562 -17.45 -0.51 -30.80
N THR A 563 -16.39 0.28 -31.02
CA THR A 563 -16.09 0.84 -32.36
C THR A 563 -15.82 -0.25 -33.38
N LEU A 564 -15.07 -1.30 -33.00
CA LEU A 564 -14.79 -2.45 -33.86
C LEU A 564 -16.09 -3.17 -34.24
N ARG A 565 -16.97 -3.44 -33.26
CA ARG A 565 -18.27 -4.07 -33.49
C ARG A 565 -19.18 -3.25 -34.37
N GLU A 566 -19.28 -1.95 -34.14
CA GLU A 566 -20.10 -1.05 -34.95
C GLU A 566 -19.60 -1.06 -36.41
N ARG A 567 -18.28 -1.06 -36.63
CA ARG A 567 -17.68 -1.19 -37.97
C ARG A 567 -17.93 -2.56 -38.59
N GLU A 568 -17.75 -3.65 -37.85
CA GLU A 568 -18.04 -5.01 -38.32
C GLU A 568 -19.51 -5.16 -38.71
N HIS A 569 -20.44 -4.73 -37.84
CA HIS A 569 -21.87 -4.74 -38.13
C HIS A 569 -22.23 -3.86 -39.31
N PHE A 570 -21.61 -2.68 -39.44
CA PHE A 570 -21.82 -1.82 -40.60
C PHE A 570 -21.39 -2.51 -41.89
N ILE A 571 -20.18 -3.08 -41.95
CA ILE A 571 -19.65 -3.81 -43.10
C ILE A 571 -20.56 -5.00 -43.43
N GLN A 572 -20.96 -5.80 -42.43
CA GLN A 572 -21.90 -6.92 -42.61
C GLN A 572 -23.25 -6.47 -43.18
N ARG A 573 -23.81 -5.36 -42.69
CA ARG A 573 -25.08 -4.81 -43.22
C ARG A 573 -24.94 -4.32 -44.65
N VAL A 574 -23.86 -3.60 -44.99
CA VAL A 574 -23.59 -3.17 -46.37
C VAL A 574 -23.51 -4.40 -47.28
N MET A 575 -22.73 -5.41 -46.90
CA MET A 575 -22.55 -6.64 -47.68
C MET A 575 -23.86 -7.42 -47.89
N GLN A 576 -24.75 -7.45 -46.89
CA GLN A 576 -26.04 -8.15 -46.98
C GLN A 576 -27.04 -7.45 -47.91
N VAL A 577 -27.07 -6.11 -47.92
CA VAL A 577 -28.04 -5.33 -48.71
C VAL A 577 -27.58 -5.12 -50.16
N THR A 578 -26.27 -5.12 -50.46
CA THR A 578 -25.76 -4.98 -51.83
C THR A 578 -26.23 -6.13 -52.72
N PRO A 579 -26.99 -5.88 -53.80
CA PRO A 579 -27.55 -6.94 -54.64
C PRO A 579 -26.48 -7.73 -55.43
N ASP A 580 -25.36 -7.07 -55.74
CA ASP A 580 -24.24 -7.65 -56.47
C ASP A 580 -23.44 -8.65 -55.60
N VAL A 581 -22.76 -9.60 -56.26
CA VAL A 581 -21.87 -10.53 -55.56
C VAL A 581 -20.53 -9.84 -55.34
N ILE A 582 -20.12 -9.71 -54.09
CA ILE A 582 -18.80 -9.25 -53.68
C ILE A 582 -17.99 -10.46 -53.26
N HIS A 583 -16.82 -10.63 -53.86
CA HIS A 583 -15.99 -11.80 -53.69
C HIS A 583 -14.52 -11.43 -53.56
N VAL A 584 -13.80 -12.04 -52.61
CA VAL A 584 -12.35 -11.95 -52.53
C VAL A 584 -11.77 -13.31 -52.93
N TYR A 585 -10.97 -13.32 -53.98
CA TYR A 585 -10.37 -14.53 -54.53
C TYR A 585 -8.87 -14.55 -54.28
N ASN A 586 -8.33 -15.69 -53.84
CA ASN A 586 -6.89 -15.93 -53.78
C ASN A 586 -6.39 -16.54 -55.10
N LEU A 587 -5.49 -15.84 -55.78
CA LEU A 587 -4.96 -16.24 -57.08
C LEU A 587 -4.02 -17.45 -57.00
N GLU A 588 -3.24 -17.56 -55.92
CA GLU A 588 -2.24 -18.61 -55.73
C GLU A 588 -2.89 -19.93 -55.30
N ALA A 589 -3.77 -19.86 -54.30
CA ALA A 589 -4.49 -21.03 -53.79
C ALA A 589 -5.72 -21.40 -54.63
N GLN A 590 -6.06 -20.59 -55.64
CA GLN A 590 -7.22 -20.76 -56.51
C GLN A 590 -8.53 -21.04 -55.73
N GLN A 591 -8.76 -20.23 -54.70
CA GLN A 591 -9.89 -20.40 -53.80
C GLN A 591 -10.55 -19.08 -53.45
N SER A 592 -11.86 -19.14 -53.22
CA SER A 592 -12.62 -18.05 -52.64
C SER A 592 -12.25 -17.88 -51.17
N LEU A 593 -11.78 -16.68 -50.78
CA LEU A 593 -11.53 -16.34 -49.38
C LEU A 593 -12.77 -15.76 -48.70
N PHE A 594 -13.60 -15.05 -49.46
CA PHE A 594 -14.80 -14.39 -48.95
C PHE A 594 -15.83 -14.23 -50.06
N VAL A 595 -17.12 -14.43 -49.72
CA VAL A 595 -18.24 -14.08 -50.59
C VAL A 595 -19.41 -13.57 -49.74
N ASN A 596 -20.01 -12.43 -50.10
CA ASN A 596 -21.14 -11.87 -49.33
C ASN A 596 -22.43 -12.68 -49.46
N ARG A 597 -22.58 -13.46 -50.54
CA ARG A 597 -23.76 -14.27 -50.85
C ARG A 597 -23.37 -15.50 -51.67
N PRO A 598 -24.05 -16.64 -51.51
CA PRO A 598 -23.72 -17.85 -52.26
C PRO A 598 -23.89 -17.65 -53.77
N LEU A 599 -22.92 -18.12 -54.56
CA LEU A 599 -22.94 -18.06 -56.03
C LEU A 599 -23.95 -19.04 -56.64
N ALA A 600 -24.17 -20.19 -55.99
CA ALA A 600 -24.98 -21.29 -56.53
C ALA A 600 -26.43 -20.89 -56.91
N PRO A 601 -27.21 -20.16 -56.07
CA PRO A 601 -28.54 -19.68 -56.46
C PRO A 601 -28.51 -18.71 -57.64
N LEU A 602 -27.41 -17.96 -57.81
CA LEU A 602 -27.29 -17.00 -58.90
C LEU A 602 -27.06 -17.72 -60.24
N VAL A 603 -26.16 -18.71 -60.26
CA VAL A 603 -25.79 -19.42 -61.51
C VAL A 603 -26.64 -20.66 -61.79
N GLY A 604 -27.49 -21.09 -60.86
CA GLY A 604 -28.43 -22.20 -61.06
C GLY A 604 -27.78 -23.59 -61.06
N TYR A 605 -26.52 -23.70 -60.64
CA TYR A 605 -25.81 -24.98 -60.47
C TYR A 605 -25.87 -25.43 -59.01
N PRO A 606 -25.87 -26.76 -58.73
CA PRO A 606 -25.85 -27.26 -57.36
C PRO A 606 -24.59 -26.79 -56.62
N PRO A 607 -24.67 -26.43 -55.32
CA PRO A 607 -23.56 -25.86 -54.57
C PRO A 607 -22.26 -26.63 -54.73
N GLU A 608 -22.31 -27.96 -54.68
CA GLU A 608 -21.16 -28.86 -54.82
C GLU A 608 -20.34 -28.64 -56.10
N GLN A 609 -20.97 -28.17 -57.19
CA GLN A 609 -20.33 -27.91 -58.48
C GLN A 609 -19.72 -26.51 -58.59
N VAL A 610 -20.05 -25.60 -57.67
CA VAL A 610 -19.65 -24.18 -57.70
C VAL A 610 -19.02 -23.70 -56.39
N THR A 611 -18.85 -24.60 -55.41
CA THR A 611 -18.22 -24.32 -54.11
C THR A 611 -16.73 -24.02 -54.27
N ASN A 612 -16.05 -24.70 -55.20
CA ASN A 612 -14.66 -24.45 -55.53
C ASN A 612 -14.62 -23.66 -56.85
N MET A 613 -14.51 -22.33 -56.76
CA MET A 613 -14.35 -21.43 -57.91
C MET A 613 -12.98 -21.58 -58.58
N ASN A 614 -12.62 -22.80 -58.98
CA ASN A 614 -11.37 -23.11 -59.67
C ASN A 614 -11.49 -22.82 -61.17
N SER A 615 -10.38 -23.01 -61.90
CA SER A 615 -10.31 -22.78 -63.35
C SER A 615 -11.33 -23.61 -64.15
N ALA A 616 -11.62 -24.84 -63.72
CA ALA A 616 -12.61 -25.71 -64.37
C ALA A 616 -14.05 -25.19 -64.17
N THR A 617 -14.37 -24.71 -62.97
CA THR A 617 -15.66 -24.07 -62.66
C THR A 617 -15.85 -22.80 -63.47
N LEU A 618 -14.82 -21.95 -63.59
CA LEU A 618 -14.87 -20.76 -64.44
C LEU A 618 -15.10 -21.11 -65.92
N GLN A 619 -14.41 -22.14 -66.43
CA GLN A 619 -14.59 -22.61 -67.80
C GLN A 619 -15.99 -23.22 -68.04
N MET A 620 -16.60 -23.80 -67.01
CA MET A 620 -17.97 -24.29 -67.05
C MET A 620 -18.98 -23.13 -67.08
N LEU A 621 -18.79 -22.11 -66.23
CA LEU A 621 -19.74 -21.00 -66.10
C LEU A 621 -19.66 -20.00 -67.24
N ILE A 622 -18.47 -19.68 -67.77
CA ILE A 622 -18.29 -18.68 -68.82
C ILE A 622 -18.67 -19.25 -70.19
N HIS A 623 -19.29 -18.45 -71.05
CA HIS A 623 -19.59 -18.82 -72.44
C HIS A 623 -18.29 -19.14 -73.21
N PRO A 624 -18.23 -20.21 -74.03
CA PRO A 624 -17.00 -20.63 -74.73
C PRO A 624 -16.32 -19.51 -75.55
N ASP A 625 -17.10 -18.69 -76.24
CA ASP A 625 -16.58 -17.57 -77.06
C ASP A 625 -15.96 -16.45 -76.22
N ASP A 626 -16.43 -16.28 -74.99
CA ASP A 626 -16.02 -15.18 -74.11
C ASP A 626 -14.86 -15.62 -73.19
N TYR A 627 -14.64 -16.92 -73.01
CA TYR A 627 -13.61 -17.48 -72.13
C TYR A 627 -12.20 -16.95 -72.39
N PRO A 628 -11.69 -16.88 -73.65
CA PRO A 628 -10.36 -16.31 -73.90
C PRO A 628 -10.23 -14.85 -73.47
N GLN A 629 -11.32 -14.07 -73.61
CA GLN A 629 -11.34 -12.65 -73.27
C GLN A 629 -11.42 -12.45 -71.76
N VAL A 630 -12.16 -13.30 -71.04
CA VAL A 630 -12.17 -13.31 -69.57
C VAL A 630 -10.79 -13.65 -69.01
N MET A 631 -10.06 -14.59 -69.62
CA MET A 631 -8.68 -14.87 -69.20
C MET A 631 -7.75 -13.68 -69.44
N ALA A 632 -7.89 -12.98 -70.57
CA ALA A 632 -7.14 -11.75 -70.83
C ALA A 632 -7.48 -10.63 -69.83
N HIS A 633 -8.73 -10.56 -69.37
CA HIS A 633 -9.15 -9.65 -68.30
C HIS A 633 -8.46 -9.94 -66.96
N TYR A 634 -8.36 -11.21 -66.54
CA TYR A 634 -7.63 -11.54 -65.32
C TYR A 634 -6.13 -11.19 -65.42
N VAL A 635 -5.53 -11.30 -66.62
CA VAL A 635 -4.16 -10.84 -66.86
C VAL A 635 -4.06 -9.31 -66.77
N SER A 636 -5.04 -8.55 -67.27
CA SER A 636 -5.00 -7.09 -67.17
C SER A 636 -5.18 -6.58 -65.74
N VAL A 637 -5.86 -7.33 -64.87
CA VAL A 637 -5.90 -7.05 -63.42
C VAL A 637 -4.52 -7.27 -62.77
N ASP A 638 -3.73 -8.22 -63.27
CA ASP A 638 -2.37 -8.48 -62.77
C ASP A 638 -1.45 -7.26 -62.93
N GLU A 639 -1.62 -6.57 -64.07
CA GLU A 639 -0.86 -5.38 -64.45
C GLU A 639 -1.44 -4.06 -63.90
N ALA A 640 -2.64 -4.10 -63.31
CA ALA A 640 -3.34 -2.92 -62.81
C ALA A 640 -2.73 -2.38 -61.50
N ALA A 641 -2.84 -1.06 -61.27
CA ALA A 641 -2.48 -0.47 -59.98
C ALA A 641 -3.49 -0.84 -58.88
N ASP A 642 -3.09 -0.81 -57.60
CA ASP A 642 -3.92 -1.28 -56.48
C ASP A 642 -5.28 -0.57 -56.35
N SER A 643 -5.39 0.68 -56.80
CA SER A 643 -6.64 1.45 -56.79
C SER A 643 -7.40 1.44 -58.12
N GLN A 644 -6.88 0.77 -59.14
CA GLN A 644 -7.47 0.74 -60.46
C GLN A 644 -8.51 -0.38 -60.54
N VAL A 645 -9.72 0.00 -60.90
CA VAL A 645 -10.81 -0.94 -61.19
C VAL A 645 -10.75 -1.28 -62.68
N VAL A 646 -10.70 -2.56 -62.99
CA VAL A 646 -10.81 -3.08 -64.37
C VAL A 646 -12.19 -3.69 -64.53
N GLU A 647 -12.91 -3.35 -65.60
CA GLU A 647 -14.27 -3.83 -65.84
C GLU A 647 -14.34 -4.68 -67.10
N PHE A 648 -15.08 -5.79 -67.05
CA PHE A 648 -15.34 -6.64 -68.20
C PHE A 648 -16.72 -7.28 -68.16
N ALA A 649 -17.43 -7.23 -69.29
CA ALA A 649 -18.76 -7.82 -69.43
C ALA A 649 -18.68 -9.08 -70.30
N TYR A 650 -19.23 -10.19 -69.80
CA TYR A 650 -19.21 -11.49 -70.46
C TYR A 650 -20.49 -12.28 -70.21
N ARG A 651 -20.73 -13.30 -71.04
CA ARG A 651 -21.86 -14.20 -70.91
C ARG A 651 -21.54 -15.36 -69.98
N THR A 652 -22.45 -15.63 -69.06
CA THR A 652 -22.42 -16.78 -68.15
C THR A 652 -23.57 -17.72 -68.49
N ARG A 653 -23.27 -19.02 -68.55
CA ARG A 653 -24.25 -20.11 -68.70
C ARG A 653 -24.87 -20.41 -67.35
N ILE A 654 -26.19 -20.55 -67.33
CA ILE A 654 -26.97 -20.91 -66.15
C ILE A 654 -27.35 -22.40 -66.25
N GLY A 655 -27.53 -23.06 -65.11
CA GLY A 655 -27.85 -24.49 -65.04
C GLY A 655 -29.14 -24.90 -65.77
N ASP A 656 -30.04 -23.95 -66.06
CA ASP A 656 -31.26 -24.15 -66.86
C ASP A 656 -31.04 -24.02 -68.38
N GLY A 657 -29.81 -23.74 -68.82
CA GLY A 657 -29.43 -23.54 -70.22
C GLY A 657 -29.60 -22.12 -70.74
N SER A 658 -30.12 -21.19 -69.94
CA SER A 658 -30.18 -19.76 -70.30
C SER A 658 -28.82 -19.08 -70.16
N GLU A 659 -28.65 -17.95 -70.86
CA GLU A 659 -27.47 -17.10 -70.76
C GLU A 659 -27.79 -15.81 -69.99
N ARG A 660 -26.85 -15.39 -69.15
CA ARG A 660 -26.90 -14.10 -68.45
C ARG A 660 -25.67 -13.27 -68.77
N TRP A 661 -25.88 -11.97 -68.92
CA TRP A 661 -24.77 -11.02 -69.05
C TRP A 661 -24.30 -10.60 -67.67
N ILE A 662 -23.03 -10.85 -67.41
CA ILE A 662 -22.37 -10.53 -66.16
C ILE A 662 -21.35 -9.41 -66.42
N LEU A 663 -21.38 -8.38 -65.58
CA LEU A 663 -20.33 -7.36 -65.48
C LEU A 663 -19.47 -7.68 -64.26
N SER A 664 -18.20 -7.98 -64.47
CA SER A 664 -17.21 -8.09 -63.39
C SER A 664 -16.41 -6.79 -63.30
N ARG A 665 -16.30 -6.27 -62.08
CA ARG A 665 -15.39 -5.18 -61.72
C ARG A 665 -14.36 -5.73 -60.76
N ASP A 666 -13.10 -5.71 -61.16
CA ASP A 666 -12.02 -6.37 -60.45
C ASP A 666 -10.96 -5.36 -60.03
N GLN A 667 -10.46 -5.51 -58.80
CA GLN A 667 -9.42 -4.68 -58.21
C GLN A 667 -8.43 -5.56 -57.44
N VAL A 668 -7.14 -5.24 -57.51
CA VAL A 668 -6.12 -5.91 -56.69
C VAL A 668 -6.37 -5.59 -55.20
N PHE A 669 -6.60 -6.63 -54.40
CA PHE A 669 -6.88 -6.50 -52.96
C PHE A 669 -5.62 -6.63 -52.11
N ALA A 670 -4.70 -7.52 -52.49
CA ALA A 670 -3.40 -7.67 -51.84
C ALA A 670 -2.35 -8.21 -52.82
N ARG A 671 -1.09 -7.86 -52.56
CA ARG A 671 0.10 -8.36 -53.26
C ARG A 671 0.99 -9.19 -52.33
N ASP A 672 1.74 -10.13 -52.89
CA ASP A 672 2.76 -10.89 -52.18
C ASP A 672 4.01 -10.04 -51.89
N ALA A 673 4.97 -10.61 -51.15
CA ALA A 673 6.23 -9.94 -50.83
C ALA A 673 7.10 -9.60 -52.07
N ALA A 674 6.80 -10.20 -53.24
CA ALA A 674 7.46 -9.92 -54.51
C ALA A 674 6.72 -8.85 -55.34
N GLY A 675 5.62 -8.27 -54.83
CA GLY A 675 4.83 -7.24 -55.51
C GLY A 675 3.83 -7.79 -56.53
N ARG A 676 3.62 -9.11 -56.59
CA ARG A 676 2.64 -9.72 -57.50
C ARG A 676 1.27 -9.78 -56.83
N PRO A 677 0.17 -9.49 -57.54
CA PRO A 677 -1.18 -9.67 -57.02
C PRO A 677 -1.38 -11.11 -56.51
N CYS A 678 -1.84 -11.26 -55.28
CA CYS A 678 -2.17 -12.54 -54.69
C CYS A 678 -3.66 -12.66 -54.33
N GLN A 679 -4.35 -11.52 -54.19
CA GLN A 679 -5.79 -11.49 -53.91
C GLN A 679 -6.48 -10.43 -54.78
N ILE A 680 -7.66 -10.77 -55.31
CA ILE A 680 -8.52 -9.87 -56.11
C ILE A 680 -9.85 -9.69 -55.39
N LEU A 681 -10.33 -8.45 -55.32
CA LEU A 681 -11.70 -8.09 -54.94
C LEU A 681 -12.53 -7.89 -56.21
N SER A 682 -13.58 -8.69 -56.35
CA SER A 682 -14.48 -8.69 -57.50
C SER A 682 -15.89 -8.29 -57.08
N VAL A 683 -16.50 -7.38 -57.84
CA VAL A 683 -17.96 -7.09 -57.78
C VAL A 683 -18.59 -7.59 -59.08
N VAL A 684 -19.48 -8.56 -58.94
CA VAL A 684 -20.12 -9.26 -60.05
C VAL A 684 -21.61 -8.89 -60.11
N GLN A 685 -21.99 -8.22 -61.19
CA GLN A 685 -23.32 -7.65 -61.39
C GLN A 685 -24.02 -8.32 -62.59
N ASP A 686 -25.28 -8.72 -62.42
CA ASP A 686 -26.12 -9.17 -63.53
C ASP A 686 -26.67 -7.96 -64.31
N ILE A 687 -26.27 -7.84 -65.57
CA ILE A 687 -26.68 -6.76 -66.48
C ILE A 687 -27.56 -7.28 -67.62
N THR A 688 -28.14 -8.47 -67.50
CA THR A 688 -28.97 -9.11 -68.54
C THR A 688 -30.16 -8.25 -68.92
N HIS A 689 -30.90 -7.71 -67.94
CA HIS A 689 -32.03 -6.83 -68.20
C HIS A 689 -31.58 -5.54 -68.92
N ARG A 690 -30.43 -4.98 -68.53
CA ARG A 690 -29.86 -3.80 -69.18
C ARG A 690 -29.54 -4.09 -70.65
N LYS A 691 -28.88 -5.22 -70.93
CA LYS A 691 -28.56 -5.64 -72.30
C LYS A 691 -29.80 -5.95 -73.13
N ALA A 692 -30.83 -6.56 -72.55
CA ALA A 692 -32.10 -6.81 -73.22
C ALA A 692 -32.83 -5.50 -73.55
N THR A 693 -32.82 -4.50 -72.66
CA THR A 693 -33.43 -3.19 -72.91
C THR A 693 -32.66 -2.42 -74.00
N GLU A 694 -31.32 -2.45 -73.97
CA GLU A 694 -30.48 -1.87 -75.03
C GLU A 694 -30.78 -2.51 -76.40
N GLN A 695 -30.87 -3.84 -76.46
CA GLN A 695 -31.19 -4.57 -77.69
C GLN A 695 -32.61 -4.31 -78.18
N ALA A 696 -33.60 -4.27 -77.28
CA ALA A 696 -34.98 -3.96 -77.61
C ALA A 696 -35.12 -2.53 -78.15
N LEU A 697 -34.38 -1.57 -77.60
CA LEU A 697 -34.32 -0.20 -78.10
C LEU A 697 -33.76 -0.16 -79.52
N VAL A 698 -32.61 -0.80 -79.76
CA VAL A 698 -31.99 -0.87 -81.09
C VAL A 698 -32.91 -1.56 -82.10
N ALA A 699 -33.56 -2.66 -81.70
CA ALA A 699 -34.50 -3.38 -82.55
C ALA A 699 -35.75 -2.53 -82.88
N SER A 700 -36.31 -1.83 -81.88
CA SER A 700 -37.44 -0.91 -82.06
C SER A 700 -37.08 0.23 -83.01
N GLU A 701 -35.91 0.86 -82.84
CA GLU A 701 -35.41 1.89 -83.75
C GLU A 701 -35.24 1.38 -85.18
N SER A 702 -34.67 0.18 -85.35
CA SER A 702 -34.53 -0.44 -86.67
C SER A 702 -35.88 -0.74 -87.32
N HIS A 703 -36.86 -1.21 -86.53
CA HIS A 703 -38.20 -1.51 -87.02
C HIS A 703 -38.97 -0.25 -87.43
N LEU A 704 -38.90 0.81 -86.62
CA LEU A 704 -39.51 2.11 -86.91
C LEU A 704 -38.91 2.74 -88.19
N ARG A 705 -37.59 2.66 -88.38
CA ARG A 705 -36.95 3.11 -89.64
C ARG A 705 -37.47 2.35 -90.85
N ALA A 706 -37.55 1.02 -90.76
CA ALA A 706 -38.04 0.19 -91.86
C ALA A 706 -39.51 0.46 -92.22
N LEU A 707 -40.38 0.68 -91.22
CA LEU A 707 -41.78 1.05 -91.46
C LEU A 707 -41.90 2.43 -92.12
N ARG A 708 -41.12 3.41 -91.65
CA ARG A 708 -41.09 4.76 -92.22
C ARG A 708 -40.70 4.72 -93.70
N ASP A 709 -39.64 3.99 -94.04
CA ASP A 709 -39.08 3.94 -95.39
C ASP A 709 -39.96 3.14 -96.39
N ALA A 710 -40.93 2.36 -95.92
CA ALA A 710 -41.85 1.59 -96.76
C ALA A 710 -43.15 2.34 -97.14
N LEU A 711 -43.42 3.51 -96.55
CA LEU A 711 -44.62 4.29 -96.85
C LEU A 711 -44.42 5.14 -98.12
N PRO A 712 -45.32 5.05 -99.12
CA PRO A 712 -45.24 5.87 -100.34
C PRO A 712 -45.72 7.32 -100.13
N ASP A 713 -45.93 7.74 -98.89
CA ASP A 713 -46.48 9.05 -98.53
C ASP A 713 -45.35 10.00 -98.11
N MET A 714 -45.54 11.31 -98.34
CA MET A 714 -44.70 12.32 -97.71
C MET A 714 -45.10 12.47 -96.24
N LEU A 715 -44.13 12.40 -95.33
CA LEU A 715 -44.34 12.63 -93.91
C LEU A 715 -43.48 13.80 -93.45
N CYS A 716 -44.06 14.72 -92.69
CA CYS A 716 -43.35 15.83 -92.07
C CYS A 716 -43.79 15.95 -90.62
N ILE A 717 -42.84 16.05 -89.70
CA ILE A 717 -43.12 16.36 -88.30
C ILE A 717 -42.78 17.83 -88.08
N VAL A 718 -43.74 18.60 -87.58
CA VAL A 718 -43.57 20.02 -87.26
C VAL A 718 -43.82 20.28 -85.78
N SER A 719 -42.97 21.13 -85.19
CA SER A 719 -43.09 21.58 -83.81
C SER A 719 -44.31 22.48 -83.60
N GLY A 720 -44.64 22.76 -82.33
CA GLY A 720 -45.71 23.68 -81.93
C GLY A 720 -45.68 25.09 -82.56
N ASP A 721 -44.52 25.57 -83.02
CA ASP A 721 -44.36 26.85 -83.72
C ASP A 721 -44.27 26.73 -85.25
N ASN A 722 -44.65 25.56 -85.78
CA ASN A 722 -44.64 25.15 -87.20
C ASN A 722 -43.24 24.95 -87.80
N THR A 723 -42.22 24.77 -86.98
CA THR A 723 -40.87 24.48 -87.45
C THR A 723 -40.76 23.01 -87.86
N LEU A 724 -40.21 22.72 -89.03
CA LEU A 724 -39.99 21.34 -89.48
C LEU A 724 -38.90 20.67 -88.63
N ILE A 725 -39.26 19.62 -87.90
CA ILE A 725 -38.37 18.84 -87.04
C ILE A 725 -37.75 17.68 -87.82
N ASP A 726 -38.58 16.95 -88.56
CA ASP A 726 -38.17 15.78 -89.32
C ASP A 726 -39.05 15.63 -90.55
N TYR A 727 -38.55 14.95 -91.57
CA TYR A 727 -39.31 14.64 -92.77
C TYR A 727 -38.90 13.29 -93.37
N HIS A 728 -39.83 12.67 -94.07
CA HIS A 728 -39.62 11.52 -94.92
C HIS A 728 -40.31 11.79 -96.26
N LEU A 729 -39.56 11.61 -97.34
CA LEU A 729 -40.07 11.76 -98.71
C LEU A 729 -39.85 10.44 -99.47
N PRO A 730 -40.82 10.02 -100.29
CA PRO A 730 -40.63 8.90 -101.20
C PRO A 730 -39.44 9.13 -102.14
N PRO A 731 -38.73 8.07 -102.60
CA PRO A 731 -37.52 8.19 -103.42
C PRO A 731 -37.71 8.99 -104.72
N ASP A 732 -38.93 8.99 -105.25
CA ASP A 732 -39.29 9.61 -106.52
C ASP A 732 -39.55 11.13 -106.40
N ILE A 733 -39.45 11.67 -105.17
CA ILE A 733 -39.75 13.07 -104.86
C ILE A 733 -38.47 13.76 -104.36
N GLN A 734 -38.01 14.76 -105.11
CA GLN A 734 -36.84 15.56 -104.73
C GLN A 734 -37.25 16.82 -103.97
N LEU A 735 -36.46 17.16 -102.94
CA LEU A 735 -36.61 18.43 -102.21
C LEU A 735 -36.21 19.60 -103.10
N LEU A 736 -36.99 20.68 -103.00
CA LEU A 736 -36.77 21.93 -103.73
C LEU A 736 -35.58 22.75 -103.23
N MET A 737 -35.02 22.38 -102.08
CA MET A 737 -33.86 23.00 -101.46
C MET A 737 -33.04 21.94 -100.72
N PRO A 738 -31.74 22.19 -100.42
CA PRO A 738 -30.89 21.20 -99.77
C PRO A 738 -31.45 20.75 -98.42
N PRO A 739 -31.45 19.43 -98.09
CA PRO A 739 -31.93 18.88 -96.81
C PRO A 739 -31.52 19.67 -95.56
N ALA A 740 -30.26 20.14 -95.53
CA ALA A 740 -29.67 20.89 -94.43
C ALA A 740 -30.27 22.29 -94.20
N GLN A 741 -31.04 22.81 -95.17
CA GLN A 741 -31.71 24.11 -95.08
C GLN A 741 -33.21 23.97 -94.79
N VAL A 742 -33.77 22.75 -94.72
CA VAL A 742 -35.21 22.50 -94.53
C VAL A 742 -35.57 22.24 -93.08
N ILE A 743 -34.76 21.42 -92.40
CA ILE A 743 -34.94 21.13 -90.97
C ILE A 743 -34.62 22.39 -90.17
N GLY A 744 -35.51 22.76 -89.24
CA GLY A 744 -35.39 23.99 -88.45
C GLY A 744 -36.01 25.24 -89.08
N CYS A 745 -36.60 25.14 -90.28
CA CYS A 745 -37.36 26.22 -90.90
C CYS A 745 -38.87 26.07 -90.67
N LYS A 746 -39.59 27.20 -90.62
CA LYS A 746 -41.05 27.19 -90.55
C LYS A 746 -41.65 26.64 -91.84
N ILE A 747 -42.55 25.66 -91.72
CA ILE A 747 -43.16 24.98 -92.87
C ILE A 747 -43.92 25.95 -93.77
N ASP A 748 -44.52 26.99 -93.19
CA ASP A 748 -45.18 28.09 -93.89
C ASP A 748 -44.20 28.91 -94.75
N THR A 749 -42.94 29.07 -94.31
CA THR A 749 -41.91 29.72 -95.12
C THR A 749 -41.46 28.84 -96.29
N ILE A 750 -41.35 27.52 -96.06
CA ILE A 750 -40.99 26.55 -97.10
C ILE A 750 -42.09 26.49 -98.17
N ILE A 751 -43.35 26.39 -97.75
CA ILE A 751 -44.50 26.36 -98.67
C ILE A 751 -44.60 27.69 -99.42
N ALA A 752 -44.42 28.84 -98.76
CA ALA A 752 -44.44 30.15 -99.40
C ALA A 752 -43.35 30.29 -100.49
N ALA A 753 -42.14 29.77 -100.25
CA ALA A 753 -41.08 29.74 -101.25
C ALA A 753 -41.44 28.86 -102.45
N ALA A 754 -42.04 27.68 -102.22
CA ALA A 754 -42.50 26.79 -103.28
C ALA A 754 -43.68 27.36 -104.08
N VAL A 755 -44.60 28.10 -103.43
CA VAL A 755 -45.68 28.86 -104.09
C VAL A 755 -45.10 29.98 -104.96
N ALA A 756 -44.13 30.74 -104.46
CA ALA A 756 -43.47 31.81 -105.22
C ALA A 756 -42.74 31.28 -106.46
N ALA A 757 -42.20 30.07 -106.38
CA ALA A 757 -41.60 29.34 -107.50
C ALA A 757 -42.64 28.67 -108.43
N GLN A 758 -43.94 28.88 -108.22
CA GLN A 758 -45.06 28.32 -109.01
C GLN A 758 -45.16 26.78 -108.97
N LEU A 759 -44.62 26.14 -107.92
CA LEU A 759 -44.59 24.69 -107.79
C LEU A 759 -45.70 24.14 -106.90
N LEU A 760 -46.32 24.99 -106.07
CA LEU A 760 -47.45 24.65 -105.21
C LEU A 760 -48.58 25.67 -105.39
N PRO A 761 -49.85 25.27 -105.18
CA PRO A 761 -50.99 26.19 -105.26
C PRO A 761 -50.91 27.32 -104.24
N ALA A 762 -51.31 28.53 -104.64
CA ALA A 762 -51.31 29.69 -103.73
C ALA A 762 -52.18 29.49 -102.48
N SER A 763 -53.20 28.62 -102.53
CA SER A 763 -54.08 28.29 -101.41
C SER A 763 -53.44 27.34 -100.38
N LEU A 764 -52.40 26.60 -100.74
CA LEU A 764 -51.86 25.50 -99.93
C LEU A 764 -51.25 25.99 -98.61
N GLY A 765 -50.51 27.10 -98.65
CA GLY A 765 -49.88 27.66 -97.45
C GLY A 765 -50.91 28.04 -96.38
N ALA A 766 -52.00 28.70 -96.80
CA ALA A 766 -53.09 29.07 -95.89
C ALA A 766 -53.85 27.84 -95.36
N GLN A 767 -54.09 26.84 -96.22
CA GLN A 767 -54.74 25.58 -95.82
C GLN A 767 -53.93 24.81 -94.79
N VAL A 768 -52.61 24.62 -95.00
CA VAL A 768 -51.73 23.94 -94.05
C VAL A 768 -51.74 24.64 -92.69
N VAL A 769 -51.59 25.97 -92.65
CA VAL A 769 -51.58 26.73 -91.39
C VAL A 769 -52.92 26.63 -90.66
N GLN A 770 -54.03 26.79 -91.40
CA GLN A 770 -55.38 26.71 -90.82
C GLN A 770 -55.67 25.32 -90.27
N THR A 771 -55.35 24.26 -91.02
CA THR A 771 -55.57 22.88 -90.58
C THR A 771 -54.66 22.54 -89.40
N CYS A 772 -53.40 22.98 -89.38
CA CYS A 772 -52.51 22.78 -88.23
C CYS A 772 -53.06 23.46 -86.96
N ALA A 773 -53.55 24.70 -87.06
CA ALA A 773 -54.17 25.40 -85.94
C ALA A 773 -55.43 24.67 -85.46
N GLN A 774 -56.29 24.24 -86.40
CA GLN A 774 -57.51 23.50 -86.08
C GLN A 774 -57.23 22.19 -85.34
N VAL A 775 -56.26 21.38 -85.80
CA VAL A 775 -55.91 20.09 -85.17
C VAL A 775 -55.29 20.31 -83.78
N ARG A 776 -54.54 21.39 -83.55
CA ARG A 776 -54.02 21.71 -82.21
C ARG A 776 -55.10 22.15 -81.24
N GLU A 777 -56.09 22.90 -81.71
CA GLU A 777 -57.21 23.36 -80.87
C GLU A 777 -58.21 22.24 -80.58
N SER A 778 -58.55 21.41 -81.58
CA SER A 778 -59.54 20.34 -81.42
C SER A 778 -58.97 19.04 -80.87
N GLY A 779 -57.68 18.77 -81.11
CA GLY A 779 -57.04 17.48 -80.86
C GLY A 779 -57.44 16.36 -81.85
N GLU A 780 -58.37 16.62 -82.77
CA GLU A 780 -58.84 15.66 -83.77
C GLU A 780 -58.09 15.81 -85.10
N SER A 781 -57.83 14.69 -85.79
CA SER A 781 -57.17 14.74 -87.10
C SER A 781 -58.05 15.42 -88.15
N ALA A 782 -57.45 16.26 -89.00
CA ALA A 782 -58.14 16.89 -90.13
C ALA A 782 -57.39 16.61 -91.44
N SER A 783 -58.12 16.49 -92.54
CA SER A 783 -57.53 16.38 -93.88
C SER A 783 -58.10 17.41 -94.84
N PHE A 784 -57.30 17.76 -95.84
CA PHE A 784 -57.70 18.60 -96.96
C PHE A 784 -56.99 18.12 -98.23
N GLU A 785 -57.64 18.35 -99.37
CA GLU A 785 -57.08 18.00 -100.67
C GLU A 785 -56.52 19.24 -101.37
N TYR A 786 -55.44 19.03 -102.12
CA TYR A 786 -54.87 20.03 -103.00
C TYR A 786 -54.31 19.35 -104.26
N SER A 787 -54.32 20.08 -105.38
CA SER A 787 -53.80 19.56 -106.65
C SER A 787 -52.63 20.40 -107.12
N ILE A 788 -51.59 19.74 -107.63
CA ILE A 788 -50.39 20.38 -108.19
C ILE A 788 -50.44 20.19 -109.71
N GLU A 789 -50.34 21.29 -110.45
CA GLU A 789 -50.20 21.29 -111.92
C GLU A 789 -48.72 21.27 -112.29
N GLY A 790 -48.20 20.09 -112.63
CA GLY A 790 -46.86 19.88 -113.20
C GLY A 790 -46.93 19.30 -114.62
N GLU A 791 -46.05 18.36 -114.96
CA GLU A 791 -46.13 17.58 -116.23
C GLU A 791 -47.44 16.77 -116.34
N ARG A 792 -48.03 16.40 -115.19
CA ARG A 792 -49.35 15.81 -115.05
C ARG A 792 -50.05 16.48 -113.85
N LEU A 793 -51.38 16.59 -113.91
CA LEU A 793 -52.18 17.01 -112.76
C LEU A 793 -52.18 15.90 -111.70
N CYS A 794 -51.54 16.16 -110.55
CA CYS A 794 -51.53 15.25 -109.40
C CYS A 794 -52.37 15.84 -108.26
N THR A 795 -53.23 15.04 -107.64
CA THR A 795 -54.04 15.43 -106.48
C THR A 795 -53.55 14.71 -105.24
N TYR A 796 -53.27 15.49 -104.19
CA TYR A 796 -52.79 15.00 -102.91
C TYR A 796 -53.85 15.22 -101.83
N GLU A 797 -53.98 14.25 -100.93
CA GLU A 797 -54.67 14.41 -99.66
C GLU A 797 -53.62 14.64 -98.57
N ALA A 798 -53.62 15.83 -97.96
CA ALA A 798 -52.84 16.10 -96.76
C ALA A 798 -53.71 15.83 -95.53
N ARG A 799 -53.19 15.02 -94.61
CA ARG A 799 -53.79 14.74 -93.31
C ARG A 799 -52.85 15.18 -92.21
N VAL A 800 -53.39 15.95 -91.28
CA VAL A 800 -52.66 16.48 -90.12
C VAL A 800 -53.16 15.78 -88.86
N VAL A 801 -52.23 15.27 -88.06
CA VAL A 801 -52.50 14.51 -86.84
C VAL A 801 -51.63 15.04 -85.70
N LEU A 802 -52.20 15.15 -84.50
CA LEU A 802 -51.45 15.50 -83.30
C LEU A 802 -50.59 14.33 -82.81
N VAL A 803 -49.32 14.58 -82.53
CA VAL A 803 -48.36 13.63 -81.96
C VAL A 803 -48.04 14.03 -80.51
N THR A 804 -47.50 13.10 -79.73
CA THR A 804 -47.02 13.34 -78.37
C THR A 804 -46.08 14.55 -78.31
N GLY A 805 -46.34 15.48 -77.38
CA GLY A 805 -45.55 16.70 -77.18
C GLY A 805 -46.15 17.98 -77.79
N GLY A 806 -47.29 17.90 -78.49
CA GLY A 806 -47.91 19.06 -79.15
C GLY A 806 -47.41 19.29 -80.58
N ASP A 807 -46.53 18.42 -81.07
CA ASP A 807 -46.05 18.39 -82.44
C ASP A 807 -47.12 17.81 -83.37
N LEU A 808 -47.06 18.17 -84.66
CA LEU A 808 -48.00 17.69 -85.67
C LEU A 808 -47.27 16.82 -86.69
N LEU A 809 -47.86 15.67 -87.02
CA LEU A 809 -47.49 14.87 -88.17
C LEU A 809 -48.39 15.25 -89.35
N ILE A 810 -47.78 15.71 -90.43
CA ILE A 810 -48.43 16.00 -91.70
C ILE A 810 -48.07 14.87 -92.66
N LEU A 811 -49.09 14.13 -93.11
CA LEU A 811 -48.99 13.07 -94.10
C LEU A 811 -49.63 13.56 -95.39
N ALA A 812 -48.89 13.65 -96.48
CA ALA A 812 -49.43 13.96 -97.80
C ALA A 812 -49.34 12.73 -98.72
N ARG A 813 -50.49 12.26 -99.19
CA ARG A 813 -50.64 11.08 -100.03
C ARG A 813 -51.14 11.46 -101.42
N ASP A 814 -50.53 10.91 -102.46
CA ASP A 814 -51.05 11.04 -103.83
C ASP A 814 -52.32 10.17 -103.98
N ILE A 815 -53.44 10.82 -104.29
CA ILE A 815 -54.76 10.21 -104.51
C ILE A 815 -55.24 10.36 -105.96
N THR A 816 -54.33 10.72 -106.89
CA THR A 816 -54.67 11.02 -108.30
C THR A 816 -55.41 9.88 -108.97
N GLU A 817 -54.96 8.64 -108.79
CA GLU A 817 -55.61 7.47 -109.39
C GLU A 817 -56.99 7.18 -108.77
N ARG A 818 -57.16 7.50 -107.49
CA ARG A 818 -58.39 7.23 -106.72
C ARG A 818 -59.53 8.22 -107.03
N ARG A 819 -59.24 9.38 -107.61
CA ARG A 819 -60.25 10.34 -108.11
C ARG A 819 -60.67 10.10 -109.57
N VAL A 820 -59.87 9.36 -110.34
CA VAL A 820 -60.13 9.07 -111.76
C VAL A 820 -60.99 7.81 -111.95
N ALA A 821 -61.01 6.92 -110.95
CA ALA A 821 -61.95 5.80 -110.79
C ALA A 821 -63.21 6.24 -110.03
#